data_AF-A0A8T6GKV1-F1
#
_entry.id   AF-A0A8T6GKV1-F1
#
_cell.length_a   1.000
_cell.length_b   1.000
_cell.length_c   1.000
_cell.angle_alpha   90.00
_cell.angle_beta   90.00
_cell.angle_gamma   90.00
#
_symmetry.space_group_name_H-M   'P 1'
#
loop_
_entity.id
_entity.type
_entity.pdbx_description
1 polymer ?
#
loop_
_entity_poly.entity_id
_entity_poly.type
_entity_poly.pdbx_seq_one_letter_code
_entity_poly.pdbx_strand_id
1 'polypeptide(L)'
;MSATPETPQPEHRYYARTVVVPLGRPDTAVEMLRIAGEIVHPSEGLVIALVISLGNVEQTATVSDELQAIIDDFSQSGRKRRVELVTEMAESISRGILDVARERGSDVIILGVRQSAQGRVKLGTVVENVIATAPCGVLIYRQSPSPHYDRVVVPVDGRLAAVHAVRLGVSLAIQHGIPLQQMNVQDDYHYNPVHEAAITSYEARLPHQRDLSKRIITSNQPAREILGMATEDDLLVLGFSQKSDFERQITNDVSNQLLSQAPGPVILISQIEWHRGLRGIIEHGIARFNPRLTQVEQTEMIWSAQKNASSNLDYLVMIVLSAALATLGLLTNSAAVIIGAMLVAPLMSPLSSFSTGLASGIIQLTRRASLSLFQGVTLALLISLVMGLLLPIDSPTEEMLVRGSPSLLDAAIALVSGWVAAYATARKGIPAALAGVAIAAALMPPICTIGLGLALSDIDLAFGANLLFLANIAFIIAAQYITFLWMGMHPSQEREGATRRNLQVWRLMLAVIAVLVLLVFARLGSLAIDEAHIRARLEAEAFPGATVVEYNVIRGLPLGVQLLVQADHIISPDEVNAAQALLDALYQQHIQLTVVSLQVVRPLDDLAEAMVAALQATLPGASISEFRIEPGEPLVVHAAARALSPPRQAQLEQLRLEMSELAEAPVELRIAWQRLLAAEAPTPTPQASSGDPSE
;
A
#
# COMPACT_ATOMS: atom_id res chain seq x y z
N MET A 1 -22.39 -29.89 -27.99
CA MET A 1 -21.50 -29.30 -29.01
C MET A 1 -20.39 -28.60 -28.28
N SER A 2 -19.26 -29.28 -28.11
CA SER A 2 -18.05 -28.76 -27.48
C SER A 2 -17.37 -27.79 -28.43
N ALA A 3 -17.44 -26.50 -28.14
CA ALA A 3 -16.59 -25.51 -28.81
C ALA A 3 -15.15 -25.75 -28.34
N THR A 4 -14.37 -26.42 -29.19
CA THR A 4 -12.92 -26.42 -29.10
C THR A 4 -12.43 -24.97 -29.10
N PRO A 5 -11.52 -24.57 -28.20
CA PRO A 5 -10.92 -23.25 -28.28
C PRO A 5 -10.18 -23.16 -29.62
N GLU A 6 -10.62 -22.25 -30.48
CA GLU A 6 -9.92 -21.94 -31.73
C GLU A 6 -8.47 -21.61 -31.38
N THR A 7 -7.55 -22.44 -31.84
CA THR A 7 -6.14 -22.07 -31.93
C THR A 7 -6.04 -20.77 -32.73
N PRO A 8 -5.48 -19.68 -32.18
CA PRO A 8 -5.38 -18.43 -32.91
C PRO A 8 -4.56 -18.65 -34.18
N GLN A 9 -5.11 -18.20 -35.31
CA GLN A 9 -4.48 -18.30 -36.63
C GLN A 9 -3.02 -17.78 -36.59
N PRO A 10 -2.09 -18.40 -37.32
CA PRO A 10 -0.66 -18.09 -37.28
C PRO A 10 -0.29 -16.65 -37.68
N GLU A 11 -1.23 -15.89 -38.27
CA GLU A 11 -1.04 -14.52 -38.74
C GLU A 11 -1.04 -13.46 -37.62
N HIS A 12 -1.73 -13.71 -36.48
CA HIS A 12 -1.87 -12.74 -35.37
C HIS A 12 -0.61 -12.58 -34.48
N ARG A 13 0.49 -13.30 -34.77
CA ARG A 13 1.65 -13.42 -33.85
C ARG A 13 2.85 -12.52 -34.19
N TYR A 14 2.79 -11.71 -35.25
CA TYR A 14 3.92 -10.89 -35.72
C TYR A 14 3.83 -9.41 -35.39
N TYR A 15 2.65 -8.97 -34.99
CA TYR A 15 2.33 -7.56 -34.94
C TYR A 15 2.18 -7.05 -33.51
N ALA A 16 2.52 -5.78 -33.35
CA ALA A 16 2.14 -5.00 -32.19
C ALA A 16 0.65 -4.81 -32.08
N ARG A 17 0.13 -4.96 -30.86
CA ARG A 17 -1.24 -4.53 -30.56
C ARG A 17 -1.25 -3.06 -30.22
N THR A 18 -0.27 -2.59 -29.44
CA THR A 18 -0.15 -1.19 -29.06
C THR A 18 1.26 -0.69 -29.30
N VAL A 19 1.40 0.40 -30.06
CA VAL A 19 2.67 1.09 -30.32
C VAL A 19 2.57 2.53 -29.86
N VAL A 20 3.47 2.97 -29.00
CA VAL A 20 3.57 4.38 -28.58
C VAL A 20 4.64 5.08 -29.40
N VAL A 21 4.28 6.22 -29.99
CA VAL A 21 5.14 7.03 -30.85
C VAL A 21 5.16 8.46 -30.28
N PRO A 22 6.20 8.84 -29.51
CA PRO A 22 6.33 10.19 -28.99
C PRO A 22 6.67 11.19 -30.10
N LEU A 23 5.77 12.14 -30.36
CA LEU A 23 5.87 13.12 -31.42
C LEU A 23 6.13 14.51 -30.81
N GLY A 24 7.41 14.88 -30.75
CA GLY A 24 7.82 16.22 -30.33
C GLY A 24 7.89 17.23 -31.47
N ARG A 25 7.88 16.76 -32.73
CA ARG A 25 7.95 17.59 -33.93
C ARG A 25 7.17 16.98 -35.10
N PRO A 26 6.47 17.80 -35.90
CA PRO A 26 5.71 17.34 -37.06
C PRO A 26 6.58 16.78 -38.19
N ASP A 27 7.78 17.33 -38.40
CA ASP A 27 8.67 16.94 -39.51
C ASP A 27 9.13 15.48 -39.43
N THR A 28 9.26 14.93 -38.22
CA THR A 28 9.63 13.52 -38.00
C THR A 28 8.43 12.58 -37.88
N ALA A 29 7.22 13.13 -37.75
CA ALA A 29 6.03 12.37 -37.37
C ALA A 29 5.57 11.39 -38.45
N VAL A 30 5.55 11.84 -39.71
CA VAL A 30 5.07 11.05 -40.86
C VAL A 30 5.80 9.70 -40.93
N GLU A 31 7.12 9.74 -40.86
CA GLU A 31 7.96 8.56 -41.04
C GLU A 31 7.87 7.60 -39.84
N MET A 32 7.82 8.16 -38.63
CA MET A 32 7.65 7.35 -37.41
C MET A 32 6.28 6.71 -37.34
N LEU A 33 5.22 7.40 -37.76
CA LEU A 33 3.86 6.85 -37.86
C LEU A 33 3.77 5.79 -38.98
N ARG A 34 4.50 5.98 -40.09
CA ARG A 34 4.62 4.98 -41.16
C ARG A 34 5.19 3.66 -40.62
N ILE A 35 6.34 3.72 -39.94
CA ILE A 35 6.99 2.55 -39.31
C ILE A 35 6.08 1.95 -38.23
N ALA A 36 5.46 2.79 -37.39
CA ALA A 36 4.53 2.34 -36.36
C ALA A 36 3.37 1.53 -36.95
N GLY A 37 2.79 2.03 -38.05
CA GLY A 37 1.76 1.31 -38.74
C GLY A 37 2.28 -0.04 -39.27
N GLU A 38 3.48 -0.08 -39.84
CA GLU A 38 4.06 -1.29 -40.43
C GLU A 38 4.25 -2.42 -39.41
N ILE A 39 4.56 -2.07 -38.17
CA ILE A 39 4.72 -3.05 -37.10
C ILE A 39 3.42 -3.39 -36.36
N VAL A 40 2.37 -2.58 -36.48
CA VAL A 40 1.09 -2.76 -35.75
C VAL A 40 0.12 -3.70 -36.49
N HIS A 41 -0.75 -4.38 -35.76
CA HIS A 41 -1.68 -5.36 -36.33
C HIS A 41 -2.65 -4.66 -37.29
N PRO A 42 -2.85 -5.17 -38.52
CA PRO A 42 -3.63 -4.47 -39.55
C PRO A 42 -5.07 -4.14 -39.16
N SER A 43 -5.73 -4.99 -38.37
CA SER A 43 -7.15 -4.87 -37.99
C SER A 43 -7.41 -4.56 -36.51
N GLU A 44 -6.47 -4.91 -35.62
CA GLU A 44 -6.63 -4.87 -34.17
C GLU A 44 -5.61 -3.94 -33.49
N GLY A 45 -4.68 -3.41 -34.27
CA GLY A 45 -3.56 -2.62 -33.80
C GLY A 45 -3.92 -1.16 -33.55
N LEU A 46 -3.34 -0.60 -32.49
CA LEU A 46 -3.45 0.80 -32.10
C LEU A 46 -2.08 1.46 -32.10
N VAL A 47 -1.94 2.55 -32.84
CA VAL A 47 -0.81 3.46 -32.77
C VAL A 47 -1.21 4.67 -31.92
N ILE A 48 -0.46 4.93 -30.86
CA ILE A 48 -0.66 6.07 -29.98
C ILE A 48 0.38 7.13 -30.37
N ALA A 49 -0.08 8.15 -31.08
CA ALA A 49 0.69 9.35 -31.34
C ALA A 49 0.70 10.20 -30.07
N LEU A 50 1.84 10.27 -29.38
CA LEU A 50 1.95 10.86 -28.05
C LEU A 50 2.63 12.23 -28.11
N VAL A 51 1.92 13.28 -27.69
CA VAL A 51 2.46 14.62 -27.47
C VAL A 51 2.61 14.85 -25.97
N ILE A 52 3.76 15.37 -25.54
CA ILE A 52 4.02 15.61 -24.12
C ILE A 52 4.14 17.10 -23.85
N SER A 53 3.27 17.61 -22.97
CA SER A 53 3.30 18.99 -22.51
C SER A 53 4.12 19.12 -21.23
N LEU A 54 5.07 20.06 -21.22
CA LEU A 54 5.86 20.45 -20.04
C LEU A 54 5.31 21.72 -19.36
N GLY A 55 3.99 21.95 -19.44
CA GLY A 55 3.31 23.09 -18.83
C GLY A 55 3.13 24.32 -19.72
N ASN A 56 3.56 24.28 -20.98
CA ASN A 56 3.30 25.33 -21.98
C ASN A 56 2.13 24.94 -22.89
N VAL A 57 0.90 25.21 -22.44
CA VAL A 57 -0.34 24.73 -23.06
C VAL A 57 -0.52 25.24 -24.49
N GLU A 58 -0.16 26.50 -24.77
CA GLU A 58 -0.37 27.13 -26.07
C GLU A 58 0.54 26.54 -27.16
N GLN A 59 1.81 26.30 -26.81
CA GLN A 59 2.75 25.65 -27.72
C GLN A 59 2.39 24.17 -27.96
N THR A 60 1.89 23.47 -26.93
CA THR A 60 1.42 22.08 -27.08
C THR A 60 0.20 22.01 -28.00
N ALA A 61 -0.77 22.91 -27.86
CA ALA A 61 -1.96 22.93 -28.70
C ALA A 61 -1.60 23.10 -30.18
N THR A 62 -0.70 24.03 -30.50
CA THR A 62 -0.23 24.27 -31.88
C THR A 62 0.39 23.01 -32.50
N VAL A 63 1.27 22.32 -31.75
CA VAL A 63 1.91 21.08 -32.22
C VAL A 63 0.90 19.95 -32.37
N SER A 64 -0.07 19.84 -31.46
CA SER A 64 -1.14 18.84 -31.54
C SER A 64 -2.03 19.05 -32.76
N ASP A 65 -2.37 20.30 -33.11
CA ASP A 65 -3.18 20.62 -34.30
C ASP A 65 -2.45 20.25 -35.60
N GLU A 66 -1.15 20.59 -35.71
CA GLU A 66 -0.31 20.21 -36.86
C GLU A 66 -0.18 18.67 -36.99
N LEU A 67 -0.02 17.97 -35.87
CA LEU A 67 0.05 16.51 -35.86
C LEU A 67 -1.29 15.85 -36.17
N GLN A 68 -2.41 16.43 -35.74
CA GLN A 68 -3.73 15.91 -36.06
C GLN A 68 -3.97 15.94 -37.57
N ALA A 69 -3.56 17.01 -38.26
CA ALA A 69 -3.63 17.08 -39.72
C ALA A 69 -2.81 15.96 -40.40
N ILE A 70 -1.62 15.67 -39.89
CA ILE A 70 -0.77 14.55 -40.39
C ILE A 70 -1.44 13.19 -40.15
N ILE A 71 -2.07 13.00 -38.99
CA ILE A 71 -2.76 11.75 -38.63
C ILE A 71 -4.01 11.54 -39.50
N ASP A 72 -4.75 12.60 -39.77
CA ASP A 72 -5.94 12.56 -40.62
C ASP A 72 -5.58 12.18 -42.07
N ASP A 73 -4.51 12.76 -42.62
CA ASP A 73 -3.97 12.41 -43.94
C ASP A 73 -3.50 10.93 -43.97
N PHE A 74 -2.76 10.51 -42.94
CA PHE A 74 -2.32 9.13 -42.80
C PHE A 74 -3.50 8.14 -42.76
N SER A 75 -4.59 8.52 -42.09
CA SER A 75 -5.81 7.70 -41.97
C SER A 75 -6.60 7.64 -43.29
N GLN A 76 -6.55 8.69 -44.12
CA GLN A 76 -7.22 8.76 -45.42
C GLN A 76 -6.49 8.01 -46.53
N SER A 77 -5.17 7.79 -46.41
CA SER A 77 -4.31 7.10 -47.39
C SER A 77 -4.61 5.60 -47.65
N GLY A 78 -5.77 5.08 -47.21
CA GLY A 78 -6.23 3.72 -47.50
C GLY A 78 -5.69 2.62 -46.59
N ARG A 79 -4.82 2.97 -45.63
CA ARG A 79 -4.32 2.05 -44.59
C ARG A 79 -5.27 2.14 -43.38
N LYS A 80 -6.20 1.20 -43.23
CA LYS A 80 -7.16 1.10 -42.10
C LYS A 80 -6.48 0.84 -40.73
N ARG A 81 -5.53 1.67 -40.30
CA ARG A 81 -4.83 1.54 -39.02
C ARG A 81 -5.39 2.55 -38.04
N ARG A 82 -5.66 2.12 -36.80
CA ARG A 82 -6.16 3.02 -35.76
C ARG A 82 -5.00 3.83 -35.20
N VAL A 83 -5.04 5.14 -35.41
CA VAL A 83 -4.09 6.10 -34.81
C VAL A 83 -4.88 7.00 -33.85
N GLU A 84 -4.45 7.06 -32.59
CA GLU A 84 -5.01 7.91 -31.55
C GLU A 84 -3.98 8.97 -31.17
N LEU A 85 -4.34 10.25 -31.27
CA LEU A 85 -3.53 11.35 -30.75
C LEU A 85 -3.82 11.51 -29.25
N VAL A 86 -2.79 11.37 -28.43
CA VAL A 86 -2.86 11.53 -26.98
C VAL A 86 -1.93 12.68 -26.58
N THR A 87 -2.46 13.64 -25.82
CA THR A 87 -1.65 14.70 -25.21
C THR A 87 -1.55 14.44 -23.71
N GLU A 88 -0.34 14.30 -23.20
CA GLU A 88 -0.08 14.02 -21.79
C GLU A 88 0.71 15.15 -21.14
N MET A 89 0.29 15.59 -19.96
CA MET A 89 1.04 16.57 -19.18
C MET A 89 2.04 15.86 -18.26
N ALA A 90 3.32 16.18 -18.39
CA ALA A 90 4.37 15.58 -17.58
C ALA A 90 5.45 16.60 -17.21
N GLU A 91 6.24 16.29 -16.18
CA GLU A 91 7.38 17.14 -15.79
C GLU A 91 8.64 16.86 -16.62
N SER A 92 8.67 15.75 -17.36
CA SER A 92 9.69 15.47 -18.37
C SER A 92 9.12 14.64 -19.52
N ILE A 93 9.75 14.76 -20.69
CA ILE A 93 9.38 13.99 -21.89
C ILE A 93 9.53 12.50 -21.62
N SER A 94 10.66 12.04 -21.08
CA SER A 94 10.86 10.61 -20.77
C SER A 94 9.78 10.04 -19.87
N ARG A 95 9.34 10.80 -18.86
CA ARG A 95 8.32 10.37 -17.92
C ARG A 95 6.96 10.22 -18.61
N GLY A 96 6.52 11.24 -19.35
CA GLY A 96 5.25 11.16 -20.09
C GLY A 96 5.21 9.98 -21.06
N ILE A 97 6.33 9.68 -21.75
CA ILE A 97 6.44 8.49 -22.62
C ILE A 97 6.22 7.20 -21.82
N LEU A 98 6.93 7.05 -20.70
CA LEU A 98 6.90 5.83 -19.91
C LEU A 98 5.57 5.63 -19.18
N ASP A 99 4.94 6.70 -18.71
CA ASP A 99 3.65 6.65 -18.02
C ASP A 99 2.55 6.20 -18.98
N VAL A 100 2.46 6.82 -20.17
CA VAL A 100 1.52 6.40 -21.22
C VAL A 100 1.80 4.97 -21.71
N ALA A 101 3.07 4.59 -21.88
CA ALA A 101 3.41 3.23 -22.28
C ALA A 101 2.97 2.18 -21.26
N ARG A 102 3.06 2.47 -19.96
CA ARG A 102 2.58 1.59 -18.88
C ARG A 102 1.06 1.56 -18.78
N GLU A 103 0.43 2.73 -18.84
CA GLU A 103 -1.02 2.86 -18.71
C GLU A 103 -1.75 2.18 -19.87
N ARG A 104 -1.27 2.39 -21.09
CA ARG A 104 -1.86 1.86 -22.33
C ARG A 104 -1.38 0.46 -22.68
N GLY A 105 -0.45 -0.12 -21.90
CA GLY A 105 0.08 -1.46 -22.12
C GLY A 105 0.78 -1.60 -23.47
N SER A 106 1.69 -0.66 -23.77
CA SER A 106 2.43 -0.61 -25.03
C SER A 106 3.31 -1.85 -25.21
N ASP A 107 3.32 -2.43 -26.41
CA ASP A 107 4.22 -3.53 -26.76
C ASP A 107 5.58 -3.00 -27.28
N VAL A 108 5.57 -1.83 -27.95
CA VAL A 108 6.78 -1.18 -28.48
C VAL A 108 6.68 0.34 -28.33
N ILE A 109 7.80 1.00 -27.98
CA ILE A 109 7.96 2.46 -28.06
C ILE A 109 8.88 2.79 -29.23
N ILE A 110 8.45 3.66 -30.14
CA ILE A 110 9.28 4.14 -31.27
C ILE A 110 9.84 5.52 -30.97
N LEU A 111 11.15 5.68 -31.01
CA LEU A 111 11.85 6.94 -30.75
C LEU A 111 12.67 7.38 -31.97
N GLY A 112 12.49 8.63 -32.40
CA GLY A 112 13.30 9.23 -33.45
C GLY A 112 14.63 9.80 -32.93
N VAL A 113 15.72 9.60 -33.67
CA VAL A 113 17.03 10.26 -33.43
C VAL A 113 17.52 10.98 -34.68
N ARG A 114 18.25 12.09 -34.49
CA ARG A 114 18.86 12.87 -35.57
C ARG A 114 20.38 12.73 -35.60
N GLN A 115 20.95 12.83 -36.80
CA GLN A 115 22.37 13.09 -36.96
C GLN A 115 22.67 14.56 -36.60
N SER A 116 23.70 14.78 -35.79
CA SER A 116 24.24 16.11 -35.53
C SER A 116 24.88 16.70 -36.80
N ALA A 117 25.02 18.02 -36.87
CA ALA A 117 25.73 18.72 -37.96
C ALA A 117 27.19 18.25 -38.16
N GLN A 118 27.78 17.59 -37.16
CA GLN A 118 29.11 16.97 -37.21
C GLN A 118 29.10 15.50 -37.65
N GLY A 119 27.98 14.96 -38.14
CA GLY A 119 27.86 13.58 -38.61
C GLY A 119 27.87 12.51 -37.51
N ARG A 120 27.66 12.88 -36.23
CA ARG A 120 27.55 11.94 -35.10
C ARG A 120 26.13 11.94 -34.55
N VAL A 121 25.58 10.76 -34.25
CA VAL A 121 24.28 10.63 -33.58
C VAL A 121 24.50 10.70 -32.08
N LYS A 122 23.79 11.61 -31.40
CA LYS A 122 23.64 11.59 -29.95
C LYS A 122 22.22 11.13 -29.66
N LEU A 123 22.07 10.01 -28.95
CA LEU A 123 20.77 9.47 -28.53
C LEU A 123 19.99 10.50 -27.70
N GLY A 124 20.70 11.25 -26.85
CA GLY A 124 20.12 12.26 -26.00
C GLY A 124 19.46 11.65 -24.76
N THR A 125 19.31 12.48 -23.73
CA THR A 125 18.85 12.04 -22.41
C THR A 125 17.45 11.41 -22.43
N VAL A 126 16.59 11.84 -23.36
CA VAL A 126 15.24 11.27 -23.46
C VAL A 126 15.28 9.81 -23.87
N VAL A 127 16.03 9.50 -24.93
CA VAL A 127 16.14 8.14 -25.48
C VAL A 127 16.86 7.23 -24.50
N GLU A 128 17.95 7.69 -23.88
CA GLU A 128 18.69 6.95 -22.86
C GLU A 128 17.80 6.57 -21.66
N ASN A 129 17.03 7.53 -21.13
CA ASN A 129 16.11 7.28 -20.01
C ASN A 129 14.99 6.30 -20.35
N VAL A 130 14.43 6.38 -21.57
CA VAL A 130 13.38 5.47 -22.01
C VAL A 130 13.96 4.07 -22.21
N ILE A 131 15.11 3.92 -22.85
CA ILE A 131 15.80 2.63 -23.03
C ILE A 131 16.11 1.97 -21.68
N ALA A 132 16.54 2.75 -20.68
CA ALA A 132 16.87 2.21 -19.37
C ALA A 132 15.67 1.65 -18.60
N THR A 133 14.45 2.14 -18.90
CA THR A 133 13.30 1.98 -17.99
C THR A 133 12.00 1.52 -18.66
N ALA A 134 11.98 1.41 -19.99
CA ALA A 134 10.79 1.04 -20.74
C ALA A 134 10.20 -0.30 -20.25
N PRO A 135 8.87 -0.41 -20.11
CA PRO A 135 8.21 -1.65 -19.74
C PRO A 135 8.16 -2.66 -20.90
N CYS A 136 8.52 -2.23 -22.11
CA CYS A 136 8.35 -2.95 -23.36
C CYS A 136 9.55 -2.75 -24.30
N GLY A 137 9.50 -3.36 -25.48
CA GLY A 137 10.55 -3.18 -26.50
C GLY A 137 10.67 -1.71 -26.92
N VAL A 138 11.89 -1.27 -27.23
CA VAL A 138 12.18 0.08 -27.73
C VAL A 138 12.79 -0.03 -29.11
N LEU A 139 12.20 0.70 -30.06
CA LEU A 139 12.67 0.84 -31.42
C LEU A 139 13.19 2.27 -31.59
N ILE A 140 14.46 2.41 -31.97
CA ILE A 140 15.07 3.69 -32.27
C ILE A 140 15.19 3.80 -33.77
N TYR A 141 14.62 4.86 -34.33
CA TYR A 141 14.64 5.12 -35.76
C TYR A 141 15.50 6.35 -36.05
N ARG A 142 16.49 6.18 -36.93
CA ARG A 142 17.27 7.27 -37.49
C ARG A 142 16.86 7.50 -38.93
N GLN A 143 16.34 8.69 -39.21
CA GLN A 143 16.01 9.13 -40.55
C GLN A 143 17.26 9.33 -41.42
N SER A 144 17.07 9.14 -42.73
CA SER A 144 18.02 9.49 -43.80
C SER A 144 17.38 10.52 -44.74
N PRO A 145 18.15 11.34 -45.48
CA PRO A 145 17.60 12.28 -46.45
C PRO A 145 16.76 11.62 -47.56
N SER A 146 17.03 10.35 -47.88
CA SER A 146 16.22 9.54 -48.79
C SER A 146 15.16 8.74 -48.00
N PRO A 147 13.85 8.90 -48.29
CA PRO A 147 12.77 8.16 -47.64
C PRO A 147 12.51 6.77 -48.25
N HIS A 148 13.22 6.43 -49.32
CA HIS A 148 13.08 5.17 -50.06
C HIS A 148 14.28 4.26 -49.83
N TYR A 149 14.03 2.97 -49.75
CA TYR A 149 15.06 1.95 -49.63
C TYR A 149 14.67 0.73 -50.45
N ASP A 150 15.64 0.18 -51.16
CA ASP A 150 15.45 -0.93 -52.12
C ASP A 150 15.80 -2.28 -51.50
N ARG A 151 16.47 -2.30 -50.35
CA ARG A 151 16.81 -3.52 -49.62
C ARG A 151 16.85 -3.31 -48.11
N VAL A 152 16.53 -4.36 -47.37
CA VAL A 152 16.73 -4.42 -45.91
C VAL A 152 18.03 -5.15 -45.62
N VAL A 153 18.92 -4.56 -44.83
CA VAL A 153 20.20 -5.15 -44.44
C VAL A 153 20.20 -5.44 -42.95
N VAL A 154 20.47 -6.69 -42.57
CA VAL A 154 20.48 -7.14 -41.17
C VAL A 154 21.80 -7.80 -40.81
N PRO A 155 22.65 -7.12 -40.04
CA PRO A 155 23.81 -7.73 -39.40
C PRO A 155 23.39 -8.73 -38.31
N VAL A 156 24.02 -9.90 -38.30
CA VAL A 156 23.73 -11.00 -37.37
C VAL A 156 25.01 -11.48 -36.70
N ASP A 157 24.98 -11.50 -35.37
CA ASP A 157 26.07 -11.90 -34.47
C ASP A 157 25.72 -13.16 -33.65
N GLY A 158 24.61 -13.85 -33.97
CA GLY A 158 24.15 -15.06 -33.26
C GLY A 158 23.58 -14.83 -31.85
N ARG A 159 23.57 -13.59 -31.35
CA ARG A 159 22.95 -13.24 -30.06
C ARG A 159 21.44 -13.09 -30.20
N LEU A 160 20.73 -13.09 -29.06
CA LEU A 160 19.27 -12.94 -29.03
C LEU A 160 18.81 -11.63 -29.68
N ALA A 161 19.60 -10.57 -29.56
CA ALA A 161 19.33 -9.27 -30.18
C ALA A 161 19.22 -9.38 -31.72
N ALA A 162 20.11 -10.15 -32.36
CA ALA A 162 20.05 -10.36 -33.81
C ALA A 162 18.78 -11.10 -34.25
N VAL A 163 18.24 -12.01 -33.42
CA VAL A 163 16.95 -12.67 -33.71
C VAL A 163 15.81 -11.65 -33.86
N HIS A 164 15.79 -10.62 -33.02
CA HIS A 164 14.79 -9.56 -33.09
C HIS A 164 14.96 -8.67 -34.32
N ALA A 165 16.21 -8.36 -34.68
CA ALA A 165 16.54 -7.60 -35.88
C ALA A 165 16.12 -8.33 -37.15
N VAL A 166 16.44 -9.63 -37.26
CA VAL A 166 16.03 -10.48 -38.40
C VAL A 166 14.52 -10.55 -38.50
N ARG A 167 13.82 -10.76 -37.38
CA ARG A 167 12.35 -10.80 -37.38
C ARG A 167 11.74 -9.51 -37.93
N LEU A 168 12.19 -8.35 -37.45
CA LEU A 168 11.69 -7.07 -37.95
C LEU A 168 12.08 -6.87 -39.41
N GLY A 169 13.33 -7.19 -39.78
CA GLY A 169 13.82 -7.06 -41.14
C GLY A 169 13.03 -7.90 -42.15
N VAL A 170 12.71 -9.15 -41.82
CA VAL A 170 11.83 -10.01 -42.63
C VAL A 170 10.43 -9.40 -42.75
N SER A 171 9.86 -8.88 -41.66
CA SER A 171 8.54 -8.26 -41.69
C SER A 171 8.50 -7.05 -42.62
N LEU A 172 9.51 -6.20 -42.57
CA LEU A 172 9.62 -5.02 -43.44
C LEU A 172 9.88 -5.43 -44.89
N ALA A 173 10.74 -6.41 -45.14
CA ALA A 173 11.00 -6.94 -46.47
C ALA A 173 9.72 -7.48 -47.15
N ILE A 174 8.91 -8.26 -46.42
CA ILE A 174 7.63 -8.79 -46.92
C ILE A 174 6.65 -7.65 -47.23
N GLN A 175 6.52 -6.67 -46.34
CA GLN A 175 5.55 -5.59 -46.49
C GLN A 175 5.88 -4.64 -47.65
N HIS A 176 7.16 -4.36 -47.87
CA HIS A 176 7.62 -3.48 -48.95
C HIS A 176 7.91 -4.24 -50.25
N GLY A 177 7.94 -5.57 -50.23
CA GLY A 177 8.25 -6.39 -51.40
C GLY A 177 9.71 -6.22 -51.86
N ILE A 178 10.63 -6.03 -50.92
CA ILE A 178 12.05 -5.76 -51.17
C ILE A 178 12.94 -6.89 -50.64
N PRO A 179 14.13 -7.12 -51.22
CA PRO A 179 15.06 -8.14 -50.76
C PRO A 179 15.63 -7.87 -49.35
N LEU A 180 15.89 -8.96 -48.62
CA LEU A 180 16.59 -9.01 -47.35
C LEU A 180 18.03 -9.50 -47.56
N GLN A 181 19.01 -8.72 -47.11
CA GLN A 181 20.41 -9.11 -47.04
C GLN A 181 20.84 -9.31 -45.59
N GLN A 182 21.15 -10.55 -45.25
CA GLN A 182 21.72 -10.90 -43.95
C GLN A 182 23.26 -10.89 -44.02
N MET A 183 23.89 -10.21 -43.06
CA MET A 183 25.34 -10.11 -42.93
C MET A 183 25.80 -10.80 -41.64
N ASN A 184 26.32 -12.02 -41.75
CA ASN A 184 26.81 -12.81 -40.62
C ASN A 184 28.23 -12.37 -40.26
N VAL A 185 28.41 -11.77 -39.08
CA VAL A 185 29.70 -11.28 -38.59
C VAL A 185 30.43 -12.38 -37.82
N GLN A 186 31.41 -13.04 -38.44
CA GLN A 186 31.98 -14.30 -37.94
C GLN A 186 32.80 -14.14 -36.64
N ASP A 187 33.56 -13.06 -36.49
CA ASP A 187 34.38 -12.82 -35.28
C ASP A 187 33.53 -12.59 -34.02
N ASP A 188 32.31 -12.06 -34.19
CA ASP A 188 31.32 -11.86 -33.13
C ASP A 188 30.19 -12.89 -33.15
N TYR A 189 30.23 -13.88 -34.05
CA TYR A 189 29.15 -14.84 -34.24
C TYR A 189 29.11 -15.85 -33.08
N HIS A 190 28.16 -15.65 -32.17
CA HIS A 190 27.88 -16.55 -31.06
C HIS A 190 26.90 -17.63 -31.52
N TYR A 191 27.43 -18.79 -31.92
CA TYR A 191 26.56 -19.89 -32.33
C TYR A 191 25.69 -20.37 -31.16
N ASN A 192 24.38 -20.15 -31.27
CA ASN A 192 23.38 -20.71 -30.38
C ASN A 192 22.32 -21.43 -31.24
N PRO A 193 22.15 -22.75 -31.10
CA PRO A 193 21.25 -23.52 -31.96
C PRO A 193 19.79 -23.07 -31.84
N VAL A 194 19.37 -22.52 -30.70
CA VAL A 194 18.02 -22.01 -30.49
C VAL A 194 17.81 -20.69 -31.24
N HIS A 195 18.78 -19.77 -31.19
CA HIS A 195 18.71 -18.50 -31.91
C HIS A 195 18.81 -18.72 -33.42
N GLU A 196 19.69 -19.61 -33.86
CA GLU A 196 19.85 -19.94 -35.27
C GLU A 196 18.60 -20.61 -35.85
N ALA A 197 17.99 -21.53 -35.10
CA ALA A 197 16.72 -22.12 -35.47
C ALA A 197 15.61 -21.06 -35.56
N ALA A 198 15.61 -20.09 -34.63
CA ALA A 198 14.66 -18.99 -34.65
C ALA A 198 14.86 -18.09 -35.88
N ILE A 199 16.09 -17.65 -36.17
CA ILE A 199 16.45 -16.86 -37.36
C ILE A 199 16.01 -17.59 -38.64
N THR A 200 16.39 -18.86 -38.79
CA THR A 200 15.99 -19.71 -39.92
C THR A 200 14.46 -19.80 -40.05
N SER A 201 13.73 -19.90 -38.93
CA SER A 201 12.27 -19.94 -38.95
C SER A 201 11.61 -18.63 -39.42
N TYR A 202 12.27 -17.48 -39.20
CA TYR A 202 11.80 -16.20 -39.70
C TYR A 202 12.15 -16.04 -41.19
N GLU A 203 13.38 -16.36 -41.58
CA GLU A 203 13.84 -16.32 -42.98
C GLU A 203 12.96 -17.18 -43.91
N ALA A 204 12.55 -18.37 -43.46
CA ALA A 204 11.71 -19.30 -44.23
C ALA A 204 10.33 -18.73 -44.59
N ARG A 205 9.96 -17.56 -44.05
CA ARG A 205 8.68 -16.89 -44.32
C ARG A 205 8.76 -15.86 -45.46
N LEU A 206 9.96 -15.57 -45.96
CA LEU A 206 10.08 -14.72 -47.15
C LEU A 206 9.34 -15.38 -48.34
N PRO A 207 8.63 -14.61 -49.19
CA PRO A 207 7.76 -15.17 -50.22
C PRO A 207 8.56 -15.96 -51.26
N HIS A 208 9.77 -15.49 -51.57
CA HIS A 208 10.70 -16.15 -52.47
C HIS A 208 12.07 -16.29 -51.82
N GLN A 209 12.68 -17.47 -51.97
CA GLN A 209 14.01 -17.74 -51.44
C GLN A 209 15.12 -16.88 -52.09
N ARG A 210 14.84 -16.30 -53.27
CA ARG A 210 15.71 -15.34 -53.96
C ARG A 210 15.74 -13.96 -53.30
N ASP A 211 14.76 -13.67 -52.45
CA ASP A 211 14.69 -12.41 -51.70
C ASP A 211 15.61 -12.43 -50.48
N LEU A 212 16.25 -13.57 -50.17
CA LEU A 212 17.24 -13.69 -49.11
C LEU A 212 18.65 -13.84 -49.69
N SER A 213 19.54 -12.91 -49.36
CA SER A 213 20.99 -13.06 -49.60
C SER A 213 21.74 -13.12 -48.27
N LYS A 214 22.63 -14.10 -48.12
CA LYS A 214 23.51 -14.23 -46.95
C LYS A 214 24.94 -13.91 -47.33
N ARG A 215 25.59 -13.00 -46.60
CA ARG A 215 27.02 -12.71 -46.70
C ARG A 215 27.70 -13.00 -45.37
N ILE A 216 28.95 -13.46 -45.44
CA ILE A 216 29.80 -13.67 -44.27
C ILE A 216 30.83 -12.54 -44.23
N ILE A 217 30.99 -11.94 -43.06
CA ILE A 217 31.93 -10.86 -42.74
C ILE A 217 32.98 -11.45 -41.80
N THR A 218 34.24 -11.51 -42.23
CA THR A 218 35.36 -12.13 -41.47
C THR A 218 36.39 -11.11 -41.00
N SER A 219 36.00 -9.83 -40.88
CA SER A 219 36.90 -8.74 -40.51
C SER A 219 36.88 -8.45 -39.01
N ASN A 220 38.05 -8.04 -38.52
CA ASN A 220 38.25 -7.50 -37.17
C ASN A 220 37.66 -6.08 -36.97
N GLN A 221 37.07 -5.49 -38.02
CA GLN A 221 36.37 -4.21 -37.99
C GLN A 221 35.02 -4.34 -38.71
N PRO A 222 34.07 -5.11 -38.15
CA PRO A 222 32.83 -5.46 -38.84
C PRO A 222 31.96 -4.23 -39.16
N ALA A 223 31.94 -3.23 -38.26
CA ALA A 223 31.24 -1.97 -38.52
C ALA A 223 31.72 -1.27 -39.80
N ARG A 224 33.04 -1.16 -40.02
CA ARG A 224 33.59 -0.51 -41.22
C ARG A 224 33.28 -1.28 -42.50
N GLU A 225 33.30 -2.61 -42.42
CA GLU A 225 32.98 -3.44 -43.58
C GLU A 225 31.49 -3.35 -43.95
N ILE A 226 30.60 -3.40 -42.96
CA ILE A 226 29.17 -3.18 -43.17
C ILE A 226 28.91 -1.78 -43.75
N LEU A 227 29.55 -0.73 -43.20
CA LEU A 227 29.44 0.63 -43.73
C LEU A 227 29.97 0.77 -45.17
N GLY A 228 31.04 0.06 -45.51
CA GLY A 228 31.60 0.07 -46.87
C GLY A 228 30.72 -0.64 -47.90
N MET A 229 29.81 -1.51 -47.46
CA MET A 229 28.85 -2.20 -48.34
C MET A 229 27.46 -1.55 -48.35
N ALA A 230 27.15 -0.75 -47.32
CA ALA A 230 25.88 -0.07 -47.17
C ALA A 230 25.77 1.13 -48.12
N THR A 231 24.61 1.32 -48.71
CA THR A 231 24.29 2.45 -49.60
C THR A 231 23.19 3.33 -49.00
N GLU A 232 22.92 4.49 -49.60
CA GLU A 232 21.85 5.39 -49.14
C GLU A 232 20.46 4.75 -49.27
N ASP A 233 20.30 3.79 -50.17
CA ASP A 233 19.06 3.06 -50.46
C ASP A 233 18.90 1.79 -49.59
N ASP A 234 19.70 1.64 -48.53
CA ASP A 234 19.65 0.49 -47.63
C ASP A 234 18.99 0.84 -46.30
N LEU A 235 17.99 0.06 -45.89
CA LEU A 235 17.48 0.10 -44.52
C LEU A 235 18.27 -0.88 -43.64
N LEU A 236 19.08 -0.35 -42.74
CA LEU A 236 19.85 -1.16 -41.80
C LEU A 236 19.01 -1.46 -40.54
N VAL A 237 18.83 -2.74 -40.21
CA VAL A 237 18.10 -3.15 -39.00
C VAL A 237 19.04 -3.88 -38.05
N LEU A 238 19.15 -3.37 -36.83
CA LEU A 238 20.15 -3.78 -35.83
C LEU A 238 19.48 -4.17 -34.52
N GLY A 239 19.95 -5.24 -33.91
CA GLY A 239 19.52 -5.64 -32.58
C GLY A 239 20.46 -5.06 -31.51
N PHE A 240 19.92 -4.73 -30.34
CA PHE A 240 20.74 -4.47 -29.15
C PHE A 240 20.12 -5.10 -27.89
N SER A 241 20.96 -5.40 -26.89
CA SER A 241 20.54 -5.95 -25.60
C SER A 241 20.27 -4.83 -24.58
N GLN A 242 19.25 -4.96 -23.73
CA GLN A 242 18.95 -4.00 -22.66
C GLN A 242 19.02 -4.63 -21.25
N LYS A 243 19.59 -3.88 -20.29
CA LYS A 243 19.26 -3.72 -18.84
C LYS A 243 20.45 -3.45 -17.90
N SER A 244 21.71 -3.59 -18.34
CA SER A 244 22.86 -3.20 -17.51
C SER A 244 24.13 -2.77 -18.27
N ASP A 245 24.15 -2.90 -19.60
CA ASP A 245 25.37 -2.70 -20.40
C ASP A 245 25.31 -1.53 -21.37
N PHE A 246 24.22 -0.76 -21.43
CA PHE A 246 24.11 0.36 -22.38
C PHE A 246 25.20 1.43 -22.13
N GLU A 247 25.44 1.82 -20.87
CA GLU A 247 26.55 2.73 -20.52
C GLU A 247 27.94 2.11 -20.74
N ARG A 248 28.09 0.77 -20.64
CA ARG A 248 29.37 0.07 -20.91
C ARG A 248 29.66 -0.10 -22.40
N GLN A 249 28.64 -0.23 -23.25
CA GLN A 249 28.77 -0.53 -24.69
C GLN A 249 28.88 0.72 -25.58
N ILE A 250 28.47 1.91 -25.10
CA ILE A 250 28.41 3.13 -25.91
C ILE A 250 29.77 3.65 -26.41
N THR A 251 30.90 3.17 -25.89
CA THR A 251 32.22 3.69 -26.29
C THR A 251 32.89 2.93 -27.44
N ASN A 252 32.51 1.66 -27.73
CA ASN A 252 33.25 0.82 -28.69
C ASN A 252 32.42 -0.12 -29.60
N ASP A 253 31.09 -0.11 -29.57
CA ASP A 253 30.30 -1.17 -30.23
C ASP A 253 29.86 -0.87 -31.69
N VAL A 254 29.72 -1.94 -32.47
CA VAL A 254 29.37 -1.97 -33.90
C VAL A 254 28.05 -1.24 -34.15
N SER A 255 27.03 -1.51 -33.33
CA SER A 255 25.69 -0.91 -33.47
C SER A 255 25.70 0.62 -33.36
N ASN A 256 26.57 1.20 -32.53
CA ASN A 256 26.65 2.64 -32.34
C ASN A 256 27.39 3.33 -33.51
N GLN A 257 28.40 2.66 -34.06
CA GLN A 257 29.09 3.10 -35.28
C GLN A 257 28.14 3.06 -36.48
N LEU A 258 27.37 1.99 -36.64
CA LEU A 258 26.39 1.83 -37.70
C LEU A 258 25.24 2.84 -37.57
N LEU A 259 24.69 3.04 -36.36
CA LEU A 259 23.70 4.08 -36.12
C LEU A 259 24.24 5.47 -36.48
N SER A 260 25.51 5.76 -36.17
CA SER A 260 26.07 7.09 -36.39
C SER A 260 26.43 7.35 -37.85
N GLN A 261 27.03 6.36 -38.53
CA GLN A 261 27.77 6.56 -39.78
C GLN A 261 27.09 5.94 -41.01
N ALA A 262 26.03 5.14 -40.85
CA ALA A 262 25.40 4.53 -42.02
C ALA A 262 24.82 5.60 -42.97
N PRO A 263 24.95 5.41 -44.29
CA PRO A 263 24.44 6.37 -45.29
C PRO A 263 22.90 6.37 -45.37
N GLY A 264 22.27 5.19 -45.31
CA GLY A 264 20.82 5.02 -45.32
C GLY A 264 20.14 5.11 -43.95
N PRO A 265 18.81 4.91 -43.89
CA PRO A 265 18.05 4.85 -42.65
C PRO A 265 18.48 3.67 -41.76
N VAL A 266 18.39 3.84 -40.44
CA VAL A 266 18.76 2.81 -39.47
C VAL A 266 17.65 2.60 -38.45
N ILE A 267 17.31 1.34 -38.19
CA ILE A 267 16.46 0.92 -37.09
C ILE A 267 17.29 0.12 -36.09
N LEU A 268 17.27 0.53 -34.84
CA LEU A 268 17.76 -0.25 -33.70
C LEU A 268 16.57 -0.79 -32.91
N ILE A 269 16.58 -2.07 -32.59
CA ILE A 269 15.49 -2.73 -31.87
C ILE A 269 16.01 -3.45 -30.63
N SER A 270 15.40 -3.20 -29.47
CA SER A 270 15.62 -3.99 -28.27
C SER A 270 14.62 -5.15 -28.16
N GLN A 271 14.88 -6.07 -27.24
CA GLN A 271 14.07 -7.25 -26.97
C GLN A 271 12.57 -6.99 -27.13
N ILE A 272 11.93 -7.69 -28.09
CA ILE A 272 10.46 -7.76 -28.14
C ILE A 272 10.04 -9.19 -27.86
N GLU A 273 9.62 -9.43 -26.63
CA GLU A 273 8.93 -10.63 -26.20
C GLU A 273 7.46 -10.54 -26.60
N TRP A 274 7.13 -11.05 -27.79
CA TRP A 274 5.74 -11.25 -28.22
C TRP A 274 5.10 -12.51 -27.58
N HIS A 275 5.74 -13.11 -26.57
CA HIS A 275 5.23 -14.32 -25.91
C HIS A 275 4.35 -13.99 -24.71
N ARG A 276 3.06 -13.76 -24.97
CA ARG A 276 2.03 -13.75 -23.92
C ARG A 276 1.64 -15.19 -23.56
N GLY A 277 2.47 -15.85 -22.76
CA GLY A 277 2.06 -16.98 -21.93
C GLY A 277 1.49 -16.51 -20.58
N LEU A 278 0.78 -17.38 -19.86
CA LEU A 278 0.25 -17.12 -18.49
C LEU A 278 1.29 -16.52 -17.54
N ARG A 279 2.57 -16.91 -17.70
CA ARG A 279 3.71 -16.42 -16.93
C ARG A 279 4.00 -14.93 -17.15
N GLY A 280 3.84 -14.43 -18.38
CA GLY A 280 4.04 -13.02 -18.73
C GLY A 280 2.94 -12.09 -18.20
N ILE A 281 1.72 -12.61 -17.99
CA ILE A 281 0.62 -11.87 -17.34
C ILE A 281 0.90 -11.71 -15.84
N ILE A 282 1.42 -12.75 -15.20
CA ILE A 282 1.82 -12.72 -13.79
C ILE A 282 3.04 -11.81 -13.61
N GLU A 283 4.04 -11.91 -14.48
CA GLU A 283 5.22 -11.05 -14.44
C GLU A 283 4.89 -9.59 -14.76
N HIS A 284 3.93 -9.30 -15.66
CA HIS A 284 3.43 -7.93 -15.88
C HIS A 284 2.53 -7.44 -14.75
N GLY A 285 1.74 -8.31 -14.13
CA GLY A 285 0.98 -7.98 -12.92
C GLY A 285 1.91 -7.60 -11.77
N ILE A 286 3.02 -8.33 -11.62
CA ILE A 286 4.08 -8.05 -10.65
C ILE A 286 4.92 -6.82 -11.06
N ALA A 287 5.19 -6.61 -12.36
CA ALA A 287 5.90 -5.43 -12.86
C ALA A 287 5.06 -4.15 -12.72
N ARG A 288 3.72 -4.24 -12.83
CA ARG A 288 2.77 -3.16 -12.48
C ARG A 288 2.84 -2.81 -10.99
N PHE A 289 3.14 -3.80 -10.16
CA PHE A 289 3.40 -3.63 -8.73
C PHE A 289 4.85 -3.25 -8.40
N ASN A 290 5.79 -3.30 -9.36
CA ASN A 290 7.19 -2.96 -9.10
C ASN A 290 7.32 -1.43 -9.06
N PRO A 291 7.41 -0.83 -7.86
CA PRO A 291 7.28 0.62 -7.71
C PRO A 291 8.64 1.29 -7.81
N ARG A 292 9.55 0.76 -8.64
CA ARG A 292 10.85 1.36 -8.83
C ARG A 292 10.69 2.73 -9.47
N LEU A 293 11.09 3.75 -8.73
CA LEU A 293 11.12 5.13 -9.20
C LEU A 293 12.21 5.26 -10.25
N THR A 294 11.85 5.81 -11.41
CA THR A 294 12.80 6.23 -12.45
C THR A 294 13.73 7.32 -11.91
N GLN A 295 14.91 7.51 -12.52
CA GLN A 295 15.84 8.58 -12.12
C GLN A 295 15.20 9.97 -12.17
N VAL A 296 14.29 10.20 -13.13
CA VAL A 296 13.51 11.43 -13.24
C VAL A 296 12.57 11.57 -12.05
N GLU A 297 11.78 10.54 -11.74
CA GLU A 297 10.85 10.53 -10.60
C GLU A 297 11.57 10.78 -9.27
N GLN A 298 12.75 10.17 -9.07
CA GLN A 298 13.56 10.39 -7.87
C GLN A 298 14.05 11.84 -7.78
N THR A 299 14.52 12.40 -8.89
CA THR A 299 15.04 13.77 -8.93
C THR A 299 13.94 14.79 -8.67
N GLU A 300 12.76 14.54 -9.22
CA GLU A 300 11.57 15.36 -9.04
C GLU A 300 11.05 15.31 -7.58
N MET A 301 10.99 14.12 -7.00
CA MET A 301 10.62 13.93 -5.59
C MET A 301 11.59 14.70 -4.68
N ILE A 302 12.90 14.63 -4.96
CA ILE A 302 13.92 15.38 -4.22
C ILE A 302 13.73 16.89 -4.40
N TRP A 303 13.44 17.36 -5.61
CA TRP A 303 13.20 18.78 -5.89
C TRP A 303 11.96 19.29 -5.13
N SER A 304 10.86 18.55 -5.17
CA SER A 304 9.64 18.85 -4.41
C SER A 304 9.92 18.85 -2.90
N ALA A 305 10.67 17.86 -2.41
CA ALA A 305 11.09 17.78 -1.01
C ALA A 305 11.95 18.98 -0.60
N GLN A 306 12.85 19.46 -1.44
CA GLN A 306 13.66 20.66 -1.16
C GLN A 306 12.81 21.92 -1.02
N LYS A 307 11.79 22.08 -1.86
CA LYS A 307 10.82 23.19 -1.76
C LYS A 307 10.01 23.11 -0.46
N ASN A 308 9.49 21.91 -0.16
CA ASN A 308 8.65 21.63 1.01
C ASN A 308 9.42 21.61 2.35
N ALA A 309 10.76 21.50 2.31
CA ALA A 309 11.60 21.48 3.50
C ALA A 309 11.81 22.87 4.14
N SER A 310 11.45 23.96 3.46
CA SER A 310 11.66 25.32 3.94
C SER A 310 10.47 25.82 4.76
N SER A 311 10.75 26.45 5.91
CA SER A 311 9.76 27.14 6.75
C SER A 311 9.54 28.56 6.22
N ASN A 312 8.58 28.71 5.31
CA ASN A 312 8.14 30.02 4.84
C ASN A 312 7.10 30.64 5.82
N LEU A 313 6.75 31.91 5.58
CA LEU A 313 5.78 32.61 6.43
C LEU A 313 4.40 31.93 6.39
N ASP A 314 3.97 31.46 5.22
CA ASP A 314 2.69 30.74 5.05
C ASP A 314 2.64 29.48 5.93
N TYR A 315 3.72 28.69 5.95
CA TYR A 315 3.84 27.52 6.83
C TYR A 315 3.66 27.91 8.30
N LEU A 316 4.35 28.96 8.77
CA LEU A 316 4.26 29.39 10.16
C LEU A 316 2.86 29.89 10.52
N VAL A 317 2.21 30.68 9.65
CA VAL A 317 0.84 31.17 9.85
C VAL A 317 -0.14 30.00 9.93
N MET A 318 -0.03 29.03 9.02
CA MET A 318 -0.89 27.84 9.02
C MET A 318 -0.70 26.98 10.28
N ILE A 319 0.53 26.88 10.81
CA ILE A 319 0.80 26.22 12.10
C ILE A 319 0.11 26.96 13.25
N VAL A 320 0.20 28.29 13.31
CA VAL A 320 -0.46 29.09 14.37
C VAL A 320 -1.97 28.91 14.32
N LEU A 321 -2.57 29.03 13.14
CA LEU A 321 -4.03 28.90 12.97
C LEU A 321 -4.50 27.48 13.30
N SER A 322 -3.78 26.46 12.82
CA SER A 322 -4.10 25.06 13.11
C SER A 322 -3.95 24.74 14.60
N ALA A 323 -2.88 25.19 15.25
CA ALA A 323 -2.67 24.98 16.69
C ALA A 323 -3.74 25.69 17.54
N ALA A 324 -4.15 26.91 17.18
CA ALA A 324 -5.24 27.61 17.85
C ALA A 324 -6.56 26.86 17.70
N LEU A 325 -6.92 26.41 16.49
CA LEU A 325 -8.13 25.63 16.25
C LEU A 325 -8.10 24.28 16.98
N ALA A 326 -6.97 23.58 16.97
CA ALA A 326 -6.81 22.30 17.67
C ALA A 326 -6.94 22.49 19.18
N THR A 327 -6.34 23.55 19.72
CA THR A 327 -6.44 23.89 21.14
C THR A 327 -7.89 24.18 21.53
N LEU A 328 -8.61 25.01 20.78
CA LEU A 328 -10.04 25.27 21.02
C LEU A 328 -10.89 24.00 20.88
N GLY A 329 -10.60 23.16 19.90
CA GLY A 329 -11.28 21.88 19.71
C GLY A 329 -11.08 20.92 20.89
N LEU A 330 -9.85 20.83 21.42
CA LEU A 330 -9.52 20.05 22.62
C LEU A 330 -10.23 20.62 23.87
N LEU A 331 -10.18 21.94 24.07
CA LEU A 331 -10.83 22.61 25.20
C LEU A 331 -12.37 22.48 25.16
N THR A 332 -12.97 22.46 23.97
CA THR A 332 -14.42 22.30 23.78
C THR A 332 -14.86 20.84 23.63
N ASN A 333 -13.94 19.88 23.76
CA ASN A 333 -14.18 18.45 23.56
C ASN A 333 -14.88 18.14 22.21
N SER A 334 -14.47 18.82 21.13
CA SER A 334 -15.11 18.72 19.81
C SER A 334 -14.20 18.04 18.79
N ALA A 335 -14.42 16.74 18.59
CA ALA A 335 -13.73 15.95 17.56
C ALA A 335 -13.78 16.60 16.16
N ALA A 336 -14.92 17.19 15.78
CA ALA A 336 -15.10 17.82 14.48
C ALA A 336 -14.17 19.03 14.27
N VAL A 337 -14.02 19.90 15.30
CA VAL A 337 -13.11 21.05 15.24
C VAL A 337 -11.65 20.57 15.21
N ILE A 338 -11.33 19.53 15.98
CA ILE A 338 -10.01 18.92 16.00
C ILE A 338 -9.65 18.38 14.61
N ILE A 339 -10.56 17.67 13.94
CA ILE A 339 -10.37 17.19 12.56
C ILE A 339 -10.17 18.35 11.59
N GLY A 340 -10.99 19.41 11.70
CA GLY A 340 -10.81 20.63 10.91
C GLY A 340 -9.42 21.24 11.08
N ALA A 341 -8.91 21.29 12.31
CA ALA A 341 -7.56 21.78 12.61
C ALA A 341 -6.46 20.90 11.98
N MET A 342 -6.63 19.57 12.00
CA MET A 342 -5.70 18.63 11.36
C MET A 342 -5.59 18.90 9.85
N LEU A 343 -6.70 19.15 9.15
CA LEU A 343 -6.70 19.40 7.70
C LEU A 343 -5.90 20.65 7.29
N VAL A 344 -5.77 21.61 8.19
CA VAL A 344 -5.04 22.87 7.98
C VAL A 344 -3.52 22.68 8.23
N ALA A 345 -3.11 21.75 9.08
CA ALA A 345 -1.74 21.62 9.54
C ALA A 345 -0.74 21.19 8.43
N PRO A 346 0.25 22.02 8.06
CA PRO A 346 1.21 21.69 7.00
C PRO A 346 2.41 20.83 7.47
N LEU A 347 2.29 20.09 8.58
CA LEU A 347 3.40 19.31 9.16
C LEU A 347 3.85 18.12 8.28
N MET A 348 2.97 17.66 7.39
CA MET A 348 3.27 16.57 6.44
C MET A 348 4.45 16.90 5.53
N SER A 349 4.55 18.16 5.09
CA SER A 349 5.55 18.64 4.13
C SER A 349 6.98 18.48 4.65
N PRO A 350 7.38 19.12 5.78
CA PRO A 350 8.73 18.95 6.31
C PRO A 350 9.01 17.51 6.77
N LEU A 351 8.01 16.77 7.25
CA LEU A 351 8.19 15.38 7.66
C LEU A 351 8.52 14.47 6.46
N SER A 352 7.79 14.60 5.35
CA SER A 352 8.05 13.82 4.13
C SER A 352 9.36 14.23 3.46
N SER A 353 9.72 15.51 3.52
CA SER A 353 11.03 16.01 3.07
C SER A 353 12.18 15.45 3.89
N PHE A 354 11.99 15.28 5.21
CA PHE A 354 12.98 14.63 6.08
C PHE A 354 13.23 13.18 5.64
N SER A 355 12.16 12.40 5.45
CA SER A 355 12.23 11.00 5.00
C SER A 355 12.83 10.88 3.60
N THR A 356 12.50 11.79 2.68
CA THR A 356 13.09 11.84 1.33
C THR A 356 14.58 12.13 1.39
N GLY A 357 15.00 13.15 2.16
CA GLY A 357 16.42 13.47 2.35
C GLY A 357 17.20 12.32 2.97
N LEU A 358 16.60 11.60 3.92
CA LEU A 358 17.18 10.42 4.53
C LEU A 358 17.33 9.27 3.52
N ALA A 359 16.29 8.94 2.74
CA ALA A 359 16.33 7.87 1.74
C ALA A 359 17.31 8.18 0.60
N SER A 360 17.39 9.44 0.16
CA SER A 360 18.32 9.87 -0.88
C SER A 360 19.75 10.14 -0.38
N GLY A 361 19.99 10.16 0.94
CA GLY A 361 21.30 10.46 1.54
C GLY A 361 21.72 11.94 1.46
N ILE A 362 20.77 12.87 1.30
CA ILE A 362 21.04 14.31 1.14
C ILE A 362 20.96 15.01 2.51
N ILE A 363 22.10 15.05 3.21
CA ILE A 363 22.19 15.59 4.58
C ILE A 363 21.66 17.01 4.75
N GLN A 364 21.86 17.88 3.75
CA GLN A 364 21.41 19.27 3.79
C GLN A 364 19.88 19.36 3.76
N LEU A 365 19.23 18.49 2.97
CA LEU A 365 17.78 18.40 2.89
C LEU A 365 17.21 17.90 4.22
N THR A 366 17.78 16.81 4.76
CA THR A 366 17.39 16.27 6.07
C THR A 366 17.49 17.33 7.16
N ARG A 367 18.61 18.06 7.24
CA ARG A 367 18.82 19.11 8.26
C ARG A 367 17.81 20.26 8.11
N ARG A 368 17.55 20.74 6.89
CA ARG A 368 16.58 21.81 6.64
C ARG A 368 15.17 21.38 7.05
N ALA A 369 14.77 20.17 6.66
CA ALA A 369 13.49 19.58 7.02
C ALA A 369 13.32 19.40 8.54
N SER A 370 14.36 18.91 9.23
CA SER A 370 14.37 18.81 10.70
C SER A 370 14.18 20.16 11.38
N LEU A 371 14.82 21.22 10.87
CA LEU A 371 14.70 22.56 11.44
C LEU A 371 13.28 23.10 11.28
N SER A 372 12.67 22.94 10.10
CA SER A 372 11.30 23.38 9.83
C SER A 372 10.27 22.59 10.65
N LEU A 373 10.47 21.28 10.82
CA LEU A 373 9.64 20.44 11.69
C LEU A 373 9.77 20.89 13.14
N PHE A 374 10.98 21.09 13.63
CA PHE A 374 11.23 21.58 14.99
C PHE A 374 10.56 22.93 15.24
N GLN A 375 10.73 23.90 14.32
CA GLN A 375 10.09 25.21 14.40
C GLN A 375 8.56 25.10 14.45
N GLY A 376 7.95 24.27 13.61
CA GLY A 376 6.50 24.06 13.59
C GLY A 376 6.00 23.44 14.90
N VAL A 377 6.68 22.41 15.40
CA VAL A 377 6.34 21.73 16.66
C VAL A 377 6.47 22.68 17.85
N THR A 378 7.58 23.39 17.96
CA THR A 378 7.80 24.37 19.03
C THR A 378 6.76 25.48 19.00
N LEU A 379 6.40 25.98 17.80
CA LEU A 379 5.41 27.03 17.66
C LEU A 379 4.01 26.52 18.04
N ALA A 380 3.59 25.35 17.58
CA ALA A 380 2.29 24.76 17.93
C ALA A 380 2.17 24.51 19.45
N LEU A 381 3.21 23.95 20.07
CA LEU A 381 3.27 23.73 21.52
C LEU A 381 3.18 25.05 22.29
N LEU A 382 3.91 26.09 21.85
CA LEU A 382 3.88 27.40 22.51
C LEU A 382 2.49 28.04 22.42
N ILE A 383 1.85 27.96 21.25
CA ILE A 383 0.49 28.48 21.06
C ILE A 383 -0.51 27.76 21.98
N SER A 384 -0.49 26.43 22.01
CA SER A 384 -1.43 25.67 22.87
C SER A 384 -1.16 25.89 24.36
N LEU A 385 0.10 25.99 24.77
CA LEU A 385 0.50 26.34 26.14
C LEU A 385 -0.01 27.73 26.54
N VAL A 386 0.25 28.76 25.71
CA VAL A 386 -0.19 30.13 25.99
C VAL A 386 -1.71 30.21 26.03
N MET A 387 -2.41 29.55 25.09
CA MET A 387 -3.86 29.51 25.10
C MET A 387 -4.41 28.78 26.33
N GLY A 388 -3.83 27.64 26.73
CA GLY A 388 -4.23 26.94 27.95
C GLY A 388 -4.04 27.77 29.21
N LEU A 389 -2.97 28.59 29.28
CA LEU A 389 -2.74 29.51 30.39
C LEU A 389 -3.71 30.71 30.38
N LEU A 390 -4.18 31.14 29.21
CA LEU A 390 -5.14 32.24 29.06
C LEU A 390 -6.61 31.82 29.26
N LEU A 391 -6.95 30.57 28.88
CA LEU A 391 -8.27 29.98 29.03
C LEU A 391 -8.24 28.91 30.12
N PRO A 392 -8.41 29.28 31.40
CA PRO A 392 -8.37 28.32 32.50
C PRO A 392 -9.52 27.33 32.40
N ILE A 393 -9.18 26.04 32.41
CA ILE A 393 -10.09 24.91 32.59
C ILE A 393 -9.61 24.10 33.80
N ASP A 394 -10.52 23.54 34.58
CA ASP A 394 -10.19 22.88 35.86
C ASP A 394 -9.78 21.41 35.69
N SER A 395 -10.15 20.78 34.57
CA SER A 395 -9.90 19.36 34.31
C SER A 395 -9.67 19.08 32.82
N PRO A 396 -8.84 18.10 32.46
CA PRO A 396 -8.64 17.70 31.07
C PRO A 396 -9.92 17.13 30.45
N THR A 397 -10.14 17.41 29.16
CA THR A 397 -11.28 16.87 28.41
C THR A 397 -11.01 15.43 27.95
N GLU A 398 -12.07 14.71 27.56
CA GLU A 398 -11.96 13.33 27.08
C GLU A 398 -11.06 13.21 25.84
N GLU A 399 -11.18 14.14 24.90
CA GLU A 399 -10.29 14.22 23.74
C GLU A 399 -8.81 14.42 24.16
N MET A 400 -8.53 15.13 25.25
CA MET A 400 -7.17 15.24 25.76
C MET A 400 -6.69 13.92 26.37
N LEU A 401 -7.51 13.28 27.20
CA LEU A 401 -7.18 12.05 27.91
C LEU A 401 -6.86 10.89 26.96
N VAL A 402 -7.66 10.69 25.90
CA VAL A 402 -7.40 9.65 24.88
C VAL A 402 -6.03 9.82 24.22
N ARG A 403 -5.53 11.06 24.11
CA ARG A 403 -4.21 11.37 23.55
C ARG A 403 -3.09 11.31 24.59
N GLY A 404 -3.43 11.28 25.87
CA GLY A 404 -2.52 11.05 27.00
C GLY A 404 -2.23 9.58 27.27
N SER A 405 -3.03 8.66 26.72
CA SER A 405 -2.90 7.21 26.90
C SER A 405 -2.44 6.52 25.60
N PRO A 406 -1.13 6.60 25.23
CA PRO A 406 -0.64 6.02 23.99
C PRO A 406 -0.78 4.49 23.96
N SER A 407 -1.20 3.95 22.81
CA SER A 407 -1.40 2.51 22.61
C SER A 407 -0.54 1.94 21.48
N LEU A 408 -0.45 0.61 21.41
CA LEU A 408 0.16 -0.09 20.26
C LEU A 408 -0.65 0.09 18.97
N LEU A 409 -1.96 0.35 19.07
CA LEU A 409 -2.80 0.61 17.91
C LEU A 409 -2.46 1.97 17.28
N ASP A 410 -2.12 2.97 18.08
CA ASP A 410 -1.64 4.26 17.56
C ASP A 410 -0.35 4.10 16.75
N ALA A 411 0.57 3.25 17.22
CA ALA A 411 1.79 2.91 16.49
C ALA A 411 1.48 2.24 15.14
N ALA A 412 0.48 1.35 15.09
CA ALA A 412 0.04 0.73 13.84
C ALA A 412 -0.58 1.76 12.88
N ILE A 413 -1.41 2.68 13.39
CA ILE A 413 -2.00 3.77 12.60
C ILE A 413 -0.90 4.69 12.04
N ALA A 414 0.12 5.01 12.84
CA ALA A 414 1.26 5.82 12.40
C ALA A 414 2.08 5.14 11.30
N LEU A 415 2.33 3.83 11.42
CA LEU A 415 3.00 3.03 10.38
C LEU A 415 2.23 3.06 9.05
N VAL A 416 0.92 2.79 9.10
CA VAL A 416 0.07 2.82 7.90
C VAL A 416 0.01 4.21 7.29
N SER A 417 -0.12 5.26 8.13
CA SER A 417 -0.10 6.65 7.69
C SER A 417 1.21 7.02 6.97
N GLY A 418 2.34 6.52 7.47
CA GLY A 418 3.63 6.67 6.82
C GLY A 418 3.71 5.98 5.46
N TRP A 419 3.17 4.77 5.31
CA TRP A 419 3.08 4.09 4.01
C TRP A 419 2.20 4.83 3.02
N VAL A 420 1.00 5.25 3.44
CA VAL A 420 0.08 6.04 2.62
C VAL A 420 0.77 7.31 2.14
N ALA A 421 1.48 8.01 3.03
CA ALA A 421 2.20 9.21 2.68
C ALA A 421 3.37 8.98 1.75
N ALA A 422 4.14 7.91 1.95
CA ALA A 422 5.22 7.53 1.04
C ALA A 422 4.70 7.25 -0.36
N TYR A 423 3.62 6.47 -0.46
CA TYR A 423 3.02 6.08 -1.72
C TYR A 423 2.41 7.29 -2.44
N ALA A 424 1.69 8.16 -1.72
CA ALA A 424 1.14 9.40 -2.27
C ALA A 424 2.23 10.37 -2.73
N THR A 425 3.34 10.48 -2.00
CA THR A 425 4.47 11.34 -2.40
C THR A 425 5.21 10.77 -3.62
N ALA A 426 5.26 9.45 -3.75
CA ALA A 426 5.93 8.77 -4.86
C ALA A 426 5.10 8.70 -6.15
N ARG A 427 3.77 8.85 -6.07
CA ARG A 427 2.84 8.68 -7.21
C ARG A 427 2.03 9.95 -7.47
N LYS A 428 2.21 10.53 -8.66
CA LYS A 428 1.50 11.74 -9.10
C LYS A 428 -0.02 11.63 -9.22
N GLY A 429 -0.55 10.42 -9.37
CA GLY A 429 -2.00 10.20 -9.46
C GLY A 429 -2.74 10.26 -8.11
N ILE A 430 -2.02 10.38 -6.99
CA ILE A 430 -2.61 10.35 -5.66
C ILE A 430 -2.56 11.74 -5.05
N PRO A 431 -3.71 12.35 -4.72
CA PRO A 431 -3.74 13.66 -4.09
C PRO A 431 -2.89 13.68 -2.80
N ALA A 432 -1.90 14.57 -2.75
CA ALA A 432 -1.06 14.76 -1.56
C ALA A 432 -1.88 15.11 -0.31
N ALA A 433 -3.06 15.72 -0.49
CA ALA A 433 -3.99 16.05 0.58
C ALA A 433 -4.43 14.81 1.38
N LEU A 434 -4.64 13.64 0.75
CA LEU A 434 -5.06 12.41 1.43
C LEU A 434 -4.01 11.95 2.45
N ALA A 435 -2.74 12.00 2.07
CA ALA A 435 -1.62 11.71 2.95
C ALA A 435 -1.44 12.78 4.04
N GLY A 436 -1.74 14.04 3.69
CA GLY A 436 -1.74 15.16 4.63
C GLY A 436 -2.71 14.94 5.78
N VAL A 437 -3.95 14.50 5.49
CA VAL A 437 -4.97 14.21 6.51
C VAL A 437 -4.48 13.14 7.48
N ALA A 438 -3.95 12.02 6.97
CA ALA A 438 -3.50 10.90 7.79
C ALA A 438 -2.34 11.30 8.73
N ILE A 439 -1.33 12.01 8.22
CA ILE A 439 -0.20 12.46 9.04
C ILE A 439 -0.65 13.52 10.05
N ALA A 440 -1.48 14.49 9.64
CA ALA A 440 -1.91 15.56 10.53
C ALA A 440 -2.75 15.05 11.69
N ALA A 441 -3.57 14.02 11.46
CA ALA A 441 -4.35 13.36 12.50
C ALA A 441 -3.48 12.77 13.61
N ALA A 442 -2.30 12.25 13.25
CA ALA A 442 -1.37 11.66 14.19
C ALA A 442 -0.47 12.68 14.93
N LEU A 443 -0.40 13.95 14.49
CA LEU A 443 0.61 14.90 14.98
C LEU A 443 0.04 16.14 15.66
N MET A 444 -0.87 16.87 15.03
CA MET A 444 -1.27 18.20 15.53
C MET A 444 -1.97 18.13 16.90
N PRO A 445 -2.95 17.24 17.13
CA PRO A 445 -3.61 17.17 18.42
C PRO A 445 -2.69 16.72 19.56
N PRO A 446 -1.86 15.66 19.44
CA PRO A 446 -0.89 15.33 20.50
C PRO A 446 0.03 16.49 20.86
N ILE A 447 0.54 17.26 19.88
CA ILE A 447 1.36 18.45 20.17
C ILE A 447 0.58 19.46 21.02
N CYS A 448 -0.69 19.71 20.65
CA CYS A 448 -1.52 20.66 21.37
C CYS A 448 -1.85 20.15 22.79
N THR A 449 -2.13 18.85 22.94
CA THR A 449 -2.34 18.18 24.24
C THR A 449 -1.11 18.28 25.13
N ILE A 450 0.12 18.20 24.61
CA ILE A 450 1.34 18.43 25.41
C ILE A 450 1.32 19.85 26.00
N GLY A 451 1.07 20.87 25.18
CA GLY A 451 1.04 22.26 25.66
C GLY A 451 -0.11 22.52 26.64
N LEU A 452 -1.28 21.93 26.42
CA LEU A 452 -2.41 22.02 27.36
C LEU A 452 -2.15 21.25 28.66
N GLY A 453 -1.56 20.05 28.62
CA GLY A 453 -1.19 19.31 29.83
C GLY A 453 -0.19 20.09 30.69
N LEU A 454 0.79 20.74 30.04
CA LEU A 454 1.71 21.66 30.71
C LEU A 454 0.99 22.87 31.31
N ALA A 455 -0.01 23.44 30.62
CA ALA A 455 -0.82 24.54 31.14
C ALA A 455 -1.66 24.13 32.36
N LEU A 456 -2.18 22.90 32.36
CA LEU A 456 -2.96 22.32 33.46
C LEU A 456 -2.10 21.83 34.64
N SER A 457 -0.76 21.87 34.50
CA SER A 457 0.16 21.20 35.43
C SER A 457 -0.05 19.67 35.55
N ASP A 458 -0.70 19.07 34.55
CA ASP A 458 -0.86 17.62 34.41
C ASP A 458 0.32 17.06 33.61
N ILE A 459 1.37 16.71 34.34
CA ILE A 459 2.63 16.21 33.78
C ILE A 459 2.44 14.81 33.16
N ASP A 460 1.53 14.00 33.69
CA ASP A 460 1.23 12.66 33.17
C ASP A 460 0.59 12.76 31.79
N LEU A 461 -0.42 13.60 31.64
CA LEU A 461 -1.06 13.90 30.35
C LEU A 461 -0.04 14.43 29.34
N ALA A 462 0.80 15.38 29.75
CA ALA A 462 1.84 15.95 28.89
C ALA A 462 2.87 14.89 28.45
N PHE A 463 3.30 14.01 29.36
CA PHE A 463 4.26 12.96 29.07
C PHE A 463 3.68 11.88 28.14
N GLY A 464 2.45 11.44 28.40
CA GLY A 464 1.74 10.47 27.57
C GLY A 464 1.50 10.99 26.15
N ALA A 465 1.03 12.23 26.01
CA ALA A 465 0.88 12.88 24.72
C ALA A 465 2.23 13.09 23.99
N ASN A 466 3.30 13.38 24.74
CA ASN A 466 4.65 13.47 24.17
C ASN A 466 5.17 12.12 23.67
N LEU A 467 4.92 11.03 24.41
CA LEU A 467 5.28 9.68 23.98
C LEU A 467 4.49 9.29 22.72
N LEU A 468 3.18 9.54 22.68
CA LEU A 468 2.34 9.35 21.49
C LEU A 468 2.89 10.11 20.28
N PHE A 469 3.17 11.40 20.47
CA PHE A 469 3.71 12.28 19.42
C PHE A 469 5.05 11.78 18.86
N LEU A 470 6.00 11.45 19.74
CA LEU A 470 7.31 10.94 19.34
C LEU A 470 7.22 9.58 18.64
N ALA A 471 6.33 8.70 19.12
CA ALA A 471 6.04 7.44 18.48
C ALA A 471 5.50 7.63 17.07
N ASN A 472 4.52 8.51 16.90
CA ASN A 472 3.91 8.77 15.61
C ASN A 472 4.95 9.29 14.62
N ILE A 473 5.79 10.26 15.00
CA ILE A 473 6.89 10.73 14.16
C ILE A 473 7.85 9.60 13.78
N ALA A 474 8.31 8.80 14.76
CA ALA A 474 9.28 7.74 14.52
C ALA A 474 8.75 6.67 13.56
N PHE A 475 7.51 6.21 13.77
CA PHE A 475 6.87 5.20 12.92
C PHE A 475 6.56 5.72 11.51
N ILE A 476 6.06 6.96 11.39
CA ILE A 476 5.80 7.58 10.08
C ILE A 476 7.10 7.70 9.28
N ILE A 477 8.18 8.22 9.88
CA ILE A 477 9.49 8.36 9.23
C ILE A 477 10.03 6.99 8.82
N ALA A 478 9.98 6.00 9.71
CA ALA A 478 10.48 4.66 9.42
C ALA A 478 9.72 4.00 8.26
N ALA A 479 8.38 4.09 8.28
CA ALA A 479 7.52 3.57 7.22
C ALA A 479 7.80 4.25 5.86
N GLN A 480 7.92 5.58 5.85
CA GLN A 480 8.27 6.33 4.64
C GLN A 480 9.65 5.94 4.09
N TYR A 481 10.64 5.89 4.98
CA TYR A 481 12.00 5.53 4.62
C TYR A 481 12.11 4.12 4.02
N ILE A 482 11.51 3.11 4.67
CA ILE A 482 11.49 1.72 4.17
C ILE A 482 10.82 1.67 2.79
N THR A 483 9.71 2.38 2.61
CA THR A 483 8.99 2.42 1.34
C THR A 483 9.84 3.03 0.23
N PHE A 484 10.53 4.14 0.50
CA PHE A 484 11.41 4.78 -0.46
C PHE A 484 12.60 3.91 -0.85
N LEU A 485 13.22 3.20 0.11
CA LEU A 485 14.26 2.21 -0.19
C LEU A 485 13.71 1.08 -1.06
N TRP A 486 12.50 0.59 -0.77
CA TRP A 486 11.85 -0.45 -1.56
C TRP A 486 11.55 0.01 -3.00
N MET A 487 11.25 1.30 -3.18
CA MET A 487 11.08 1.95 -4.49
C MET A 487 12.40 2.24 -5.21
N GLY A 488 13.54 1.81 -4.68
CA GLY A 488 14.86 1.94 -5.32
C GLY A 488 15.53 3.29 -5.12
N MET A 489 15.06 4.12 -4.19
CA MET A 489 15.81 5.30 -3.76
C MET A 489 17.02 4.85 -2.95
N HIS A 490 18.21 5.02 -3.52
CA HIS A 490 19.46 4.76 -2.84
C HIS A 490 20.41 5.95 -3.01
N PRO A 491 21.34 6.19 -2.07
CA PRO A 491 22.38 7.17 -2.26
C PRO A 491 23.28 6.77 -3.44
N SER A 492 23.08 7.39 -4.59
CA SER A 492 23.84 7.15 -5.83
C SER A 492 25.28 7.64 -5.69
N GLN A 493 26.26 6.78 -5.98
CA GLN A 493 27.69 7.14 -5.97
C GLN A 493 28.09 8.10 -7.10
N GLU A 494 27.29 8.16 -8.16
CA GLU A 494 27.54 8.98 -9.37
C GLU A 494 27.16 10.45 -9.23
N ARG A 495 26.47 10.84 -8.14
CA ARG A 495 26.24 12.26 -7.85
C ARG A 495 27.57 12.87 -7.38
N GLU A 496 28.14 13.74 -8.20
CA GLU A 496 29.34 14.53 -7.91
C GLU A 496 29.29 15.06 -6.46
N GLY A 497 30.08 14.45 -5.55
CA GLY A 497 30.15 14.81 -4.14
C GLY A 497 29.79 13.72 -3.11
N ALA A 498 29.35 12.53 -3.53
CA ALA A 498 29.10 11.40 -2.60
C ALA A 498 30.41 10.80 -2.04
N THR A 499 31.02 11.47 -1.07
CA THR A 499 32.22 11.00 -0.37
C THR A 499 31.87 9.79 0.52
N ARG A 500 32.81 8.84 0.74
CA ARG A 500 32.65 7.71 1.70
C ARG A 500 32.10 8.14 3.06
N ARG A 501 32.41 9.38 3.49
CA ARG A 501 31.89 10.03 4.69
C ARG A 501 30.36 10.21 4.68
N ASN A 502 29.77 10.61 3.55
CA ASN A 502 28.32 10.79 3.44
C ASN A 502 27.58 9.45 3.55
N LEU A 503 28.14 8.38 2.99
CA LEU A 503 27.58 7.03 3.13
C LEU A 503 27.64 6.52 4.57
N GLN A 504 28.72 6.81 5.31
CA GLN A 504 28.82 6.49 6.74
C GLN A 504 27.82 7.28 7.58
N VAL A 505 27.68 8.59 7.34
CA VAL A 505 26.68 9.43 8.02
C VAL A 505 25.27 8.94 7.75
N TRP A 506 24.96 8.55 6.51
CA TRP A 506 23.67 7.95 6.16
C TRP A 506 23.41 6.64 6.91
N ARG A 507 24.38 5.72 6.98
CA ARG A 507 24.26 4.48 7.78
C ARG A 507 24.05 4.77 9.26
N LEU A 508 24.74 5.77 9.80
CA LEU A 508 24.57 6.19 11.19
C LEU A 508 23.15 6.71 11.44
N MET A 509 22.61 7.56 10.55
CA MET A 509 21.24 8.06 10.66
C MET A 509 20.21 6.93 10.63
N LEU A 510 20.41 5.93 9.77
CA LEU A 510 19.59 4.73 9.72
C LEU A 510 19.62 3.99 11.06
N ALA A 511 20.81 3.76 11.61
CA ALA A 511 20.97 3.10 12.90
C ALA A 511 20.29 3.89 14.04
N VAL A 512 20.42 5.21 14.06
CA VAL A 512 19.78 6.08 15.06
C VAL A 512 18.26 5.96 15.00
N ILE A 513 17.67 5.99 13.80
CA ILE A 513 16.22 5.87 13.63
C ILE A 513 15.74 4.47 14.02
N ALA A 514 16.46 3.42 13.64
CA ALA A 514 16.12 2.05 14.04
C ALA A 514 16.15 1.88 15.56
N VAL A 515 17.16 2.44 16.24
CA VAL A 515 17.25 2.44 17.71
C VAL A 515 16.11 3.25 18.32
N LEU A 516 15.79 4.43 17.79
CA LEU A 516 14.68 5.25 18.27
C LEU A 516 13.34 4.50 18.19
N VAL A 517 13.05 3.90 17.02
CA VAL A 517 11.83 3.09 16.82
C VAL A 517 11.78 1.92 17.79
N LEU A 518 12.90 1.20 17.95
CA LEU A 518 12.98 0.07 18.89
C LEU A 518 12.72 0.51 20.33
N LEU A 519 13.34 1.61 20.78
CA LEU A 519 13.16 2.15 22.13
C LEU A 519 11.72 2.58 22.38
N VAL A 520 11.11 3.28 21.43
CA VAL A 520 9.72 3.72 21.55
C VAL A 520 8.76 2.53 21.54
N PHE A 521 8.94 1.58 20.62
CA PHE A 521 8.12 0.37 20.57
C PHE A 521 8.25 -0.45 21.85
N ALA A 522 9.46 -0.60 22.39
CA ALA A 522 9.70 -1.28 23.66
C ALA A 522 9.00 -0.55 24.83
N ARG A 523 8.97 0.79 24.83
CA ARG A 523 8.27 1.57 25.86
C ARG A 523 6.75 1.48 25.77
N LEU A 524 6.18 1.55 24.57
CA LEU A 524 4.75 1.31 24.37
C LEU A 524 4.38 -0.13 24.75
N GLY A 525 5.22 -1.10 24.38
CA GLY A 525 5.06 -2.50 24.76
C GLY A 525 5.11 -2.71 26.27
N SER A 526 6.05 -2.07 26.98
CA SER A 526 6.11 -2.18 28.45
C SER A 526 4.85 -1.62 29.12
N LEU A 527 4.35 -0.46 28.67
CA LEU A 527 3.12 0.12 29.22
C LEU A 527 1.91 -0.79 28.99
N ALA A 528 1.77 -1.35 27.79
CA ALA A 528 0.69 -2.28 27.47
C ALA A 528 0.76 -3.58 28.28
N ILE A 529 1.98 -4.10 28.50
CA ILE A 529 2.19 -5.31 29.31
C ILE A 529 1.87 -5.03 30.78
N ASP A 530 2.28 -3.89 31.33
CA ASP A 530 2.01 -3.51 32.72
C ASP A 530 0.50 -3.39 32.97
N GLU A 531 -0.23 -2.73 32.07
CA GLU A 531 -1.69 -2.62 32.16
C GLU A 531 -2.39 -3.98 32.11
N ALA A 532 -1.97 -4.85 31.19
CA ALA A 532 -2.52 -6.21 31.07
C ALA A 532 -2.24 -7.06 32.32
N HIS A 533 -1.06 -6.92 32.93
CA HIS A 533 -0.74 -7.62 34.19
C HIS A 533 -1.61 -7.12 35.34
N ILE A 534 -1.80 -5.81 35.50
CA ILE A 534 -2.66 -5.25 36.54
C ILE A 534 -4.09 -5.74 36.37
N ARG A 535 -4.61 -5.71 35.15
CA ARG A 535 -5.95 -6.20 34.81
C ARG A 535 -6.12 -7.68 35.17
N ALA A 536 -5.18 -8.53 34.75
CA ALA A 536 -5.22 -9.96 35.06
C ALA A 536 -5.17 -10.24 36.57
N ARG A 537 -4.43 -9.43 37.35
CA ARG A 537 -4.41 -9.56 38.82
C ARG A 537 -5.70 -9.09 39.47
N LEU A 538 -6.31 -8.01 38.97
CA LEU A 538 -7.63 -7.56 39.43
C LEU A 538 -8.71 -8.64 39.17
N GLU A 539 -8.70 -9.28 38.01
CA GLU A 539 -9.63 -10.37 37.68
C GLU A 539 -9.38 -11.63 38.52
N ALA A 540 -8.12 -11.97 38.79
CA ALA A 540 -7.77 -13.18 39.54
C ALA A 540 -7.93 -13.04 41.07
N GLU A 541 -7.58 -11.87 41.63
CA GLU A 541 -7.47 -11.66 43.08
C GLU A 541 -8.65 -10.84 43.64
N ALA A 542 -9.27 -9.96 42.86
CA ALA A 542 -10.30 -9.03 43.35
C ALA A 542 -11.72 -9.26 42.81
N PHE A 543 -11.87 -9.71 41.55
CA PHE A 543 -13.18 -9.94 40.92
C PHE A 543 -13.31 -11.33 40.30
N PRO A 544 -13.45 -12.40 41.12
CA PRO A 544 -13.50 -13.77 40.64
C PRO A 544 -14.73 -14.01 39.74
N GLY A 545 -14.49 -14.44 38.50
CA GLY A 545 -15.57 -14.69 37.53
C GLY A 545 -16.13 -13.42 36.85
N ALA A 546 -15.54 -12.24 37.13
CA ALA A 546 -15.80 -11.03 36.37
C ALA A 546 -14.63 -10.71 35.42
N THR A 547 -14.91 -9.87 34.43
CA THR A 547 -13.92 -9.37 33.47
C THR A 547 -13.78 -7.86 33.62
N VAL A 548 -12.55 -7.38 33.70
CA VAL A 548 -12.24 -5.95 33.77
C VAL A 548 -12.14 -5.43 32.34
N VAL A 549 -13.23 -4.82 31.86
CA VAL A 549 -13.35 -4.29 30.50
C VAL A 549 -12.42 -3.09 30.32
N GLU A 550 -12.47 -2.18 31.28
CA GLU A 550 -11.73 -0.91 31.23
C GLU A 550 -11.00 -0.66 32.55
N TYR A 551 -9.75 -0.22 32.42
CA TYR A 551 -8.88 0.18 33.51
C TYR A 551 -8.38 1.59 33.21
N ASN A 552 -8.95 2.60 33.87
CA ASN A 552 -8.55 3.98 33.65
C ASN A 552 -7.96 4.58 34.92
N VAL A 553 -6.73 5.10 34.83
CA VAL A 553 -6.05 5.74 35.95
C VAL A 553 -6.26 7.25 35.83
N ILE A 554 -7.11 7.79 36.69
CA ILE A 554 -7.34 9.22 36.82
C ILE A 554 -6.25 9.77 37.73
N ARG A 555 -5.13 10.22 37.15
CA ARG A 555 -3.96 10.67 37.91
C ARG A 555 -4.15 12.09 38.46
N GLY A 556 -5.03 12.23 39.44
CA GLY A 556 -5.21 13.44 40.25
C GLY A 556 -4.49 13.37 41.60
N LEU A 557 -4.70 14.39 42.43
CA LEU A 557 -4.39 14.38 43.87
C LEU A 557 -5.71 14.40 44.65
N PRO A 558 -6.21 13.26 45.15
CA PRO A 558 -5.59 11.92 45.18
C PRO A 558 -5.68 11.16 43.86
N LEU A 559 -4.81 10.16 43.68
CA LEU A 559 -4.79 9.28 42.51
C LEU A 559 -6.11 8.49 42.47
N GLY A 560 -6.88 8.59 41.40
CA GLY A 560 -8.11 7.83 41.18
C GLY A 560 -7.90 6.68 40.21
N VAL A 561 -8.63 5.58 40.41
CA VAL A 561 -8.72 4.49 39.44
C VAL A 561 -10.19 4.23 39.17
N GLN A 562 -10.59 4.24 37.91
CA GLN A 562 -11.92 3.85 37.47
C GLN A 562 -11.84 2.48 36.79
N LEU A 563 -12.63 1.54 37.28
CA LEU A 563 -12.76 0.20 36.72
C LEU A 563 -14.14 0.04 36.11
N LEU A 564 -14.20 -0.43 34.87
CA LEU A 564 -15.43 -0.96 34.28
C LEU A 564 -15.36 -2.48 34.36
N VAL A 565 -16.20 -3.07 35.21
CA VAL A 565 -16.21 -4.51 35.49
C VAL A 565 -17.49 -5.12 34.93
N GLN A 566 -17.34 -6.11 34.06
CA GLN A 566 -18.45 -6.89 33.52
C GLN A 566 -18.55 -8.22 34.27
N ALA A 567 -19.67 -8.43 34.94
CA ALA A 567 -19.93 -9.60 35.77
C ALA A 567 -21.35 -10.13 35.54
N ASP A 568 -21.57 -11.43 35.79
CA ASP A 568 -22.90 -12.04 35.83
C ASP A 568 -23.56 -11.97 37.23
N HIS A 569 -22.85 -11.42 38.21
CA HIS A 569 -23.30 -11.21 39.58
C HIS A 569 -23.16 -9.73 39.98
N ILE A 570 -23.80 -9.36 41.09
CA ILE A 570 -23.65 -8.03 41.67
C ILE A 570 -22.31 -7.97 42.41
N ILE A 571 -21.47 -6.99 42.06
CA ILE A 571 -20.18 -6.77 42.70
C ILE A 571 -20.39 -6.43 44.18
N SER A 572 -19.78 -7.23 45.05
CA SER A 572 -19.88 -7.09 46.50
C SER A 572 -18.92 -6.01 47.03
N PRO A 573 -19.22 -5.37 48.19
CA PRO A 573 -18.29 -4.44 48.82
C PRO A 573 -16.93 -5.05 49.15
N ASP A 574 -16.87 -6.36 49.43
CA ASP A 574 -15.63 -7.06 49.75
C ASP A 574 -14.70 -7.18 48.53
N GLU A 575 -15.25 -7.40 47.34
CA GLU A 575 -14.50 -7.41 46.06
C GLU A 575 -13.94 -6.02 45.74
N VAL A 576 -14.73 -4.96 45.97
CA VAL A 576 -14.26 -3.58 45.82
C VAL A 576 -13.14 -3.27 46.81
N ASN A 577 -13.25 -3.72 48.07
CA ASN A 577 -12.20 -3.57 49.08
C ASN A 577 -10.93 -4.35 48.73
N ALA A 578 -11.06 -5.56 48.17
CA ALA A 578 -9.93 -6.35 47.69
C ALA A 578 -9.22 -5.65 46.52
N ALA A 579 -9.98 -5.10 45.56
CA ALA A 579 -9.44 -4.31 44.46
C ALA A 579 -8.73 -3.04 44.96
N GLN A 580 -9.32 -2.33 45.93
CA GLN A 580 -8.73 -1.17 46.58
C GLN A 580 -7.40 -1.51 47.26
N ALA A 581 -7.35 -2.57 48.06
CA ALA A 581 -6.13 -3.00 48.75
C ALA A 581 -5.01 -3.42 47.78
N LEU A 582 -5.37 -4.10 46.69
CA LEU A 582 -4.43 -4.51 45.65
C LEU A 582 -3.85 -3.28 44.93
N LEU A 583 -4.70 -2.32 44.55
CA LEU A 583 -4.27 -1.09 43.90
C LEU A 583 -3.43 -0.21 44.83
N ASP A 584 -3.82 -0.06 46.10
CA ASP A 584 -3.04 0.69 47.09
C ASP A 584 -1.63 0.09 47.28
N ALA A 585 -1.53 -1.24 47.28
CA ALA A 585 -0.26 -1.96 47.35
C ALA A 585 0.60 -1.77 46.07
N LEU A 586 -0.02 -1.79 44.89
CA LEU A 586 0.66 -1.59 43.61
C LEU A 586 1.22 -0.18 43.46
N TYR A 587 0.44 0.83 43.83
CA TYR A 587 0.77 2.25 43.64
C TYR A 587 1.47 2.90 44.85
N GLN A 588 1.60 2.18 45.96
CA GLN A 588 2.23 2.65 47.20
C GLN A 588 1.62 3.94 47.79
N GLN A 589 0.33 4.18 47.52
CA GLN A 589 -0.44 5.30 48.03
C GLN A 589 -1.92 4.94 48.05
N HIS A 590 -2.73 5.63 48.86
CA HIS A 590 -4.17 5.40 48.88
C HIS A 590 -4.83 5.98 47.62
N ILE A 591 -5.55 5.12 46.89
CA ILE A 591 -6.23 5.46 45.65
C ILE A 591 -7.71 5.74 45.89
N GLN A 592 -8.33 6.60 45.10
CA GLN A 592 -9.79 6.67 45.00
C GLN A 592 -10.28 5.69 43.94
N LEU A 593 -10.78 4.53 44.36
CA LEU A 593 -11.35 3.56 43.43
C LEU A 593 -12.82 3.86 43.13
N THR A 594 -13.17 3.93 41.85
CA THR A 594 -14.54 3.95 41.35
C THR A 594 -14.78 2.70 40.53
N VAL A 595 -15.73 1.85 40.94
CA VAL A 595 -16.09 0.63 40.19
C VAL A 595 -17.45 0.83 39.54
N VAL A 596 -17.49 0.75 38.23
CA VAL A 596 -18.72 0.73 37.42
C VAL A 596 -18.98 -0.71 37.01
N SER A 597 -20.10 -1.29 37.44
CA SER A 597 -20.47 -2.67 37.10
C SER A 597 -21.45 -2.71 35.93
N LEU A 598 -21.12 -3.52 34.92
CA LEU A 598 -22.03 -3.92 33.85
C LEU A 598 -22.51 -5.34 34.11
N GLN A 599 -23.79 -5.48 34.51
CA GLN A 599 -24.36 -6.79 34.78
C GLN A 599 -24.84 -7.44 33.47
N VAL A 600 -24.30 -8.62 33.18
CA VAL A 600 -24.73 -9.42 32.01
C VAL A 600 -25.91 -10.30 32.43
N VAL A 601 -27.13 -9.88 32.07
CA VAL A 601 -28.34 -10.68 32.29
C VAL A 601 -28.40 -11.77 31.22
N ARG A 602 -28.26 -13.05 31.62
CA ARG A 602 -28.44 -14.18 30.71
C ARG A 602 -29.93 -14.32 30.33
N PRO A 603 -30.26 -14.60 29.07
CA PRO A 603 -31.65 -14.77 28.63
C PRO A 603 -32.33 -15.97 29.32
N LEU A 604 -33.64 -15.87 29.60
CA LEU A 604 -34.45 -16.88 30.32
C LEU A 604 -34.36 -18.30 29.72
N ASP A 605 -34.02 -18.42 28.45
CA ASP A 605 -33.93 -19.71 27.75
C ASP A 605 -32.79 -20.59 28.30
N ASP A 606 -31.65 -20.01 28.66
CA ASP A 606 -30.52 -20.74 29.26
C ASP A 606 -30.89 -21.28 30.67
N LEU A 607 -31.72 -20.52 31.39
CA LEU A 607 -32.21 -20.92 32.71
C LEU A 607 -33.22 -22.07 32.59
N ALA A 608 -34.08 -22.04 31.57
CA ALA A 608 -35.00 -23.14 31.30
C ALA A 608 -34.27 -24.45 30.99
N GLU A 609 -33.21 -24.41 30.18
CA GLU A 609 -32.38 -25.60 29.89
C GLU A 609 -31.68 -26.13 31.15
N ALA A 610 -31.10 -25.25 31.98
CA ALA A 610 -30.45 -25.63 33.23
C ALA A 610 -31.44 -26.27 34.23
N MET A 611 -32.67 -25.75 34.31
CA MET A 611 -33.73 -26.31 35.15
C MET A 611 -34.21 -27.67 34.63
N VAL A 612 -34.37 -27.84 33.32
CA VAL A 612 -34.69 -29.14 32.70
C VAL A 612 -33.62 -30.19 33.02
N ALA A 613 -32.34 -29.82 32.91
CA ALA A 613 -31.23 -30.71 33.23
C ALA A 613 -31.21 -31.10 34.72
N ALA A 614 -31.44 -30.15 35.63
CA ALA A 614 -31.54 -30.41 37.06
C ALA A 614 -32.73 -31.33 37.41
N LEU A 615 -33.91 -31.08 36.82
CA LEU A 615 -35.08 -31.94 36.98
C LEU A 615 -34.83 -33.36 36.47
N GLN A 616 -34.23 -33.52 35.28
CA GLN A 616 -33.89 -34.83 34.71
C GLN A 616 -32.89 -35.60 35.57
N ALA A 617 -31.87 -34.93 36.11
CA ALA A 617 -30.88 -35.55 37.00
C ALA A 617 -31.49 -36.05 38.33
N THR A 618 -32.59 -35.43 38.77
CA THR A 618 -33.29 -35.78 40.01
C THR A 618 -34.36 -36.88 39.80
N LEU A 619 -34.65 -37.25 38.54
CA LEU A 619 -35.71 -38.18 38.14
C LEU A 619 -35.15 -39.45 37.45
N PRO A 620 -34.76 -40.49 38.20
CA PRO A 620 -34.36 -41.75 37.58
C PRO A 620 -35.57 -42.46 36.95
N GLY A 621 -35.67 -42.41 35.61
CA GLY A 621 -36.66 -43.16 34.82
C GLY A 621 -37.84 -42.34 34.27
N ALA A 622 -37.96 -41.05 34.59
CA ALA A 622 -38.95 -40.16 33.98
C ALA A 622 -38.27 -39.15 33.03
N SER A 623 -38.84 -38.95 31.83
CA SER A 623 -38.31 -37.97 30.86
C SER A 623 -39.24 -36.76 30.78
N ILE A 624 -38.68 -35.55 30.97
CA ILE A 624 -39.41 -34.29 30.78
C ILE A 624 -39.73 -34.16 29.29
N SER A 625 -41.01 -34.07 28.94
CA SER A 625 -41.50 -33.96 27.58
C SER A 625 -41.82 -32.52 27.17
N GLU A 626 -42.17 -31.66 28.12
CA GLU A 626 -42.46 -30.25 27.88
C GLU A 626 -42.06 -29.44 29.11
N PHE A 627 -41.40 -28.31 28.91
CA PHE A 627 -41.00 -27.37 29.96
C PHE A 627 -41.14 -25.94 29.45
N ARG A 628 -41.91 -25.12 30.13
CA ARG A 628 -42.13 -23.70 29.80
C ARG A 628 -42.21 -22.88 31.08
N ILE A 629 -41.53 -21.74 31.08
CA ILE A 629 -41.62 -20.74 32.15
C ILE A 629 -42.51 -19.62 31.63
N GLU A 630 -43.66 -19.40 32.28
CA GLU A 630 -44.50 -18.24 32.00
C GLU A 630 -44.13 -17.09 32.94
N PRO A 631 -43.86 -15.88 32.39
CA PRO A 631 -43.51 -14.72 33.20
C PRO A 631 -44.71 -14.26 34.05
N GLY A 632 -44.53 -14.16 35.36
CA GLY A 632 -45.53 -13.71 36.34
C GLY A 632 -44.92 -13.52 37.74
N GLU A 633 -45.65 -12.92 38.68
CA GLU A 633 -45.27 -12.85 40.10
C GLU A 633 -46.33 -13.59 40.95
N PRO A 634 -46.07 -14.82 41.42
CA PRO A 634 -44.87 -15.65 41.19
C PRO A 634 -44.80 -16.25 39.76
N LEU A 635 -43.60 -16.65 39.33
CA LEU A 635 -43.34 -17.32 38.04
C LEU A 635 -44.02 -18.69 38.05
N VAL A 636 -44.69 -19.03 36.94
CA VAL A 636 -45.38 -20.31 36.80
C VAL A 636 -44.55 -21.22 35.91
N VAL A 637 -44.15 -22.37 36.46
CA VAL A 637 -43.40 -23.38 35.72
C VAL A 637 -44.36 -24.46 35.25
N HIS A 638 -44.51 -24.59 33.94
CA HIS A 638 -45.26 -25.67 33.32
C HIS A 638 -44.28 -26.76 32.89
N ALA A 639 -44.31 -27.89 33.58
CA ALA A 639 -43.47 -29.04 33.26
C ALA A 639 -44.30 -30.32 33.17
N ALA A 640 -44.18 -31.04 32.07
CA ALA A 640 -44.80 -32.36 31.87
C ALA A 640 -43.69 -33.42 31.75
N ALA A 641 -43.86 -34.52 32.47
CA ALA A 641 -42.89 -35.63 32.45
C ALA A 641 -43.60 -36.98 32.26
N ARG A 642 -43.03 -37.83 31.40
CA ARG A 642 -43.55 -39.18 31.11
C ARG A 642 -43.20 -40.15 32.23
N ALA A 643 -44.06 -41.15 32.44
CA ALA A 643 -43.94 -42.20 33.46
C ALA A 643 -44.16 -41.75 34.92
N LEU A 644 -44.80 -40.60 35.13
CA LEU A 644 -45.31 -40.16 36.44
C LEU A 644 -46.78 -40.57 36.64
N SER A 645 -47.19 -40.78 37.90
CA SER A 645 -48.59 -41.05 38.24
C SER A 645 -49.45 -39.77 38.10
N PRO A 646 -50.74 -39.88 37.74
CA PRO A 646 -51.62 -38.72 37.53
C PRO A 646 -51.63 -37.66 38.66
N PRO A 647 -51.64 -38.02 39.96
CA PRO A 647 -51.60 -37.02 41.03
C PRO A 647 -50.26 -36.27 41.12
N ARG A 648 -49.13 -36.92 40.80
CA ARG A 648 -47.80 -36.28 40.80
C ARG A 648 -47.63 -35.36 39.59
N GLN A 649 -48.24 -35.70 38.46
CA GLN A 649 -48.24 -34.85 37.28
C GLN A 649 -49.00 -33.54 37.53
N ALA A 650 -50.17 -33.59 38.19
CA ALA A 650 -50.94 -32.40 38.55
C ALA A 650 -50.21 -31.47 39.54
N GLN A 651 -49.41 -32.02 40.47
CA GLN A 651 -48.61 -31.23 41.41
C GLN A 651 -47.39 -30.59 40.73
N LEU A 652 -46.78 -31.26 39.75
CA LEU A 652 -45.68 -30.69 38.95
C LEU A 652 -46.15 -29.53 38.06
N GLU A 653 -47.35 -29.66 37.48
CA GLU A 653 -47.98 -28.62 36.64
C GLU A 653 -48.39 -27.36 37.43
N GLN A 654 -48.44 -27.43 38.77
CA GLN A 654 -48.85 -26.33 39.65
C GLN A 654 -47.68 -25.70 40.43
N LEU A 655 -46.43 -26.03 40.08
CA LEU A 655 -45.25 -25.49 40.76
C LEU A 655 -45.11 -23.98 40.48
N ARG A 656 -45.07 -23.19 41.55
CA ARG A 656 -44.85 -21.73 41.50
C ARG A 656 -43.55 -21.40 42.20
N LEU A 657 -42.72 -20.57 41.59
CA LEU A 657 -41.42 -20.14 42.11
C LEU A 657 -41.39 -18.62 42.18
N GLU A 658 -40.84 -18.07 43.27
CA GLU A 658 -40.59 -16.63 43.37
C GLU A 658 -39.30 -16.23 42.64
N MET A 659 -39.24 -14.98 42.18
CA MET A 659 -38.10 -14.50 41.37
C MET A 659 -36.78 -14.45 42.16
N SER A 660 -36.84 -14.33 43.49
CA SER A 660 -35.68 -14.49 44.38
C SER A 660 -35.18 -15.94 44.47
N GLU A 661 -36.05 -16.93 44.28
CA GLU A 661 -35.71 -18.36 44.34
C GLU A 661 -35.03 -18.84 43.04
N LEU A 662 -35.13 -18.06 41.96
CA LEU A 662 -34.49 -18.35 40.66
C LEU A 662 -32.96 -18.34 40.75
N ALA A 663 -32.39 -17.53 41.64
CA ALA A 663 -30.95 -17.45 41.85
C ALA A 663 -30.34 -18.77 42.40
N GLU A 664 -31.16 -19.60 43.07
CA GLU A 664 -30.77 -20.88 43.67
C GLU A 664 -31.49 -22.10 43.03
N ALA A 665 -32.08 -21.91 41.84
CA ALA A 665 -33.08 -22.78 41.22
C ALA A 665 -32.81 -24.32 41.27
N PRO A 666 -31.58 -24.86 41.09
CA PRO A 666 -31.35 -26.30 41.12
C PRO A 666 -31.60 -26.95 42.50
N VAL A 667 -31.42 -26.20 43.58
CA VAL A 667 -31.49 -26.70 44.96
C VAL A 667 -32.93 -26.68 45.46
N GLU A 668 -33.64 -25.58 45.23
CA GLU A 668 -35.05 -25.38 45.56
C GLU A 668 -35.96 -26.43 44.87
N LEU A 669 -35.76 -26.66 43.56
CA LEU A 669 -36.49 -27.69 42.81
C LEU A 669 -36.32 -29.09 43.40
N ARG A 670 -35.11 -29.41 43.88
CA ARG A 670 -34.80 -30.67 44.54
C ARG A 670 -35.53 -30.80 45.88
N ILE A 671 -35.63 -29.71 46.64
CA ILE A 671 -36.34 -29.63 47.93
C ILE A 671 -37.86 -29.72 47.73
N ALA A 672 -38.41 -28.96 46.79
CA ALA A 672 -39.83 -28.98 46.44
C ALA A 672 -40.26 -30.39 46.02
N TRP A 673 -39.42 -31.08 45.23
CA TRP A 673 -39.68 -32.46 44.82
C TRP A 673 -39.55 -33.47 45.96
N GLN A 674 -38.57 -33.30 46.87
CA GLN A 674 -38.49 -34.12 48.09
C GLN A 674 -39.75 -33.99 48.96
N ARG A 675 -40.35 -32.79 49.05
CA ARG A 675 -41.63 -32.58 49.74
C ARG A 675 -42.78 -33.32 49.04
N LEU A 676 -42.79 -33.30 47.71
CA LEU A 676 -43.76 -33.99 46.85
C LEU A 676 -43.68 -35.52 47.00
N LEU A 677 -42.47 -36.06 47.12
CA LEU A 677 -42.21 -37.48 47.40
C LEU A 677 -42.55 -37.89 48.84
N ALA A 678 -42.44 -36.98 49.80
CA ALA A 678 -42.73 -37.25 51.21
C ALA A 678 -44.23 -37.28 51.55
N ALA A 679 -45.09 -36.72 50.71
CA ALA A 679 -46.53 -36.55 50.97
C ALA A 679 -47.39 -37.85 50.89
N GLU A 680 -46.79 -39.04 50.89
CA GLU A 680 -47.49 -40.32 50.73
C GLU A 680 -47.11 -41.39 51.77
N ALA A 681 -46.68 -40.99 52.98
CA ALA A 681 -46.55 -41.95 54.09
C ALA A 681 -47.94 -42.29 54.68
N PRO A 682 -48.38 -43.57 54.74
CA PRO A 682 -49.69 -43.93 55.26
C PRO A 682 -49.78 -43.69 56.77
N THR A 683 -50.85 -43.03 57.22
CA THR A 683 -51.20 -42.85 58.64
C THR A 683 -51.45 -44.20 59.34
N PRO A 684 -50.83 -44.49 60.51
CA PRO A 684 -51.09 -45.72 61.25
C PRO A 684 -52.43 -45.67 62.02
N THR A 685 -53.18 -46.76 61.97
CA THR A 685 -54.42 -47.03 62.73
C THR A 685 -54.18 -47.05 64.26
N PRO A 686 -55.14 -46.59 65.09
CA PRO A 686 -54.96 -46.49 66.54
C PRO A 686 -55.13 -47.85 67.25
N GLN A 687 -54.19 -48.16 68.15
CA GLN A 687 -54.18 -49.36 69.01
C GLN A 687 -55.24 -49.24 70.13
N ALA A 688 -56.00 -50.33 70.34
CA ALA A 688 -56.90 -50.50 71.47
C ALA A 688 -56.14 -50.89 72.74
N SER A 689 -56.57 -50.32 73.87
CA SER A 689 -56.06 -50.55 75.22
C SER A 689 -56.66 -51.81 75.87
N SER A 690 -55.80 -52.65 76.44
CA SER A 690 -56.07 -53.57 77.56
C SER A 690 -54.69 -53.87 78.17
N GLY A 691 -54.32 -53.48 79.39
CA GLY A 691 -55.08 -53.56 80.63
C GLY A 691 -54.85 -54.94 81.26
N ASP A 692 -53.76 -55.13 82.02
CA ASP A 692 -53.80 -55.62 83.42
C ASP A 692 -52.39 -55.61 84.08
N PRO A 693 -52.28 -55.44 85.42
CA PRO A 693 -51.03 -55.27 86.18
C PRO A 693 -50.63 -56.55 86.95
N SER A 694 -49.58 -56.43 87.80
CA SER A 694 -48.94 -57.43 88.71
C SER A 694 -47.86 -58.29 88.03
N GLU A 695 -46.65 -58.50 88.57
CA GLU A 695 -46.04 -58.32 89.91
C GLU A 695 -44.69 -57.60 89.85
#